data_AF-A0A922MDL3-F1
#
_entry.id   AF-A0A922MDL3-F1
#
_cell.length_a   1.000
_cell.length_b   1.000
_cell.length_c   1.000
_cell.angle_alpha   90.00
_cell.angle_beta   90.00
_cell.angle_gamma   90.00
#
_symmetry.space_group_name_H-M   'P 1'
#
loop_
_entity.id
_entity.type
_entity.pdbx_description
1 polymer ?
#
loop_
_entity_poly.entity_id
_entity_poly.type
_entity_poly.pdbx_seq_one_letter_code
_entity_poly.pdbx_strand_id
1 'polypeptide(L)'
;MKGVIFLSLFLVLCSGNVLKHEENDQDWWETTIFYQIYPRSFLDSDGDGIGDLNGITSKLEYIKSLGVGAIWMSPMFQSPMYDFGYDIADFYAIHDEYGTMEDFDALMEKANELGIKVVLDLVPNHTSNESVWFQEALSGNEKYYNYFVWEDGVIDENGNRQPPNNWLSHFRGSAWEYKEEVGKYYLHQFAVGQPDLNYRNPEVVEEMKNIIRFWLGKGVAGFRVDAVNCLYEADKELFGGKYPDEPLSGNLNADPESHDYLNHIYTKDREETYYMVYEWRDVFDEFKEKDGLTRVMMTEVYATIQNVVRYFGEGDKEGAQMPFNFDLITDVDASSSAADIKYTIDKFLTYKPVDKGANWVVGNHDNSRMATRYGPPLVDGINMIVLLLPGVGVTYMGEELGLVDGYVSWEDTVDPSGCNTNDPINYVLSSRDPERTPFQWNADKNAGFSTADRTWLPVADGYETLNVEAQVAAERSHLKVYQALASLRQDKVFRFGRYDSLAMNHDVFVFRRWYHGETYLVVVNMHDNEHVINLTYFENVAGDVSVVLRSIDSPKNEGGKMRSLLLLPVLFALAFSHSHDKKLDWWETTIFYQIYPRSFKDSDGDGIGDLNGITSSLEYLKELGVGATWLSPIFKSPMYDFGYDIADFYAIQEEYGTMEDFDNLMAKAKELDIKIVLDFVPNHTSNESVWFEEALRGHEKYYDYFIWEDGVVDENGVMHPPNNWVSVFRKSAWEYREEVGKYYFHQFVIGQPDLNYRNPDVVEEMKNIIRFWLDKGVAGFRVDAIAHLFEVDKADFGGKYPDEPLSGKTDDPDSYDYLSHIYTTDLDETLDMVYQWREVFDEYKEKDGLTRVMMTEAYSSPQMTMRYFGEGDRKGAQMPFNFVLISDVNGKSSAAEIKYALDKFLTFKPIDQHANWVAGNHDNNRVASRFSPEMVDGINMIVTLMPGIAVTYMGEEIGMVDGYVSWEDTVDPSGCNTDDPINYWMSSRDPERTPFQWNADKNAGFSTADKTWLPVADGYENLNVEVQRESENTHLNVYKFLSELRTDKVFRYGRYESVAFNEGVFAFRRWYEKKAFIVVVNFRNEPYTIDLTYFEGVNKSVKVVVSSIQSPKSSR
;
A
#
# COMPACT_ATOMS: atom_id res chain seq x y z
N MET A 1 24.50 37.85 -2.91
CA MET A 1 23.41 38.80 -3.34
C MET A 1 22.77 38.39 -4.68
N LYS A 2 21.77 37.52 -4.55
CA LYS A 2 20.32 37.37 -4.87
C LYS A 2 20.11 36.31 -5.98
N GLY A 3 19.98 35.02 -5.59
CA GLY A 3 18.99 33.90 -5.51
C GLY A 3 18.05 33.87 -6.72
N VAL A 4 18.34 33.00 -7.69
CA VAL A 4 17.49 32.65 -8.84
C VAL A 4 16.86 31.23 -8.56
N ILE A 5 15.53 31.15 -8.39
CA ILE A 5 14.36 30.24 -8.37
C ILE A 5 14.26 29.47 -9.72
N PHE A 6 14.37 28.12 -9.75
CA PHE A 6 13.85 27.42 -10.95
C PHE A 6 13.09 26.11 -10.54
N LEU A 7 11.88 25.90 -11.11
CA LEU A 7 10.91 24.82 -11.37
C LEU A 7 11.33 24.01 -12.60
N SER A 8 11.87 22.77 -12.49
CA SER A 8 11.62 21.95 -13.68
C SER A 8 11.83 20.42 -13.45
N LEU A 9 10.99 19.54 -14.13
CA LEU A 9 10.83 18.11 -14.51
C LEU A 9 11.80 17.69 -15.72
N PHE A 10 13.02 17.04 -15.60
CA PHE A 10 13.93 16.54 -16.64
C PHE A 10 14.24 15.00 -16.67
N LEU A 11 14.49 14.35 -17.90
CA LEU A 11 14.98 13.29 -18.95
C LEU A 11 16.50 13.07 -18.74
N VAL A 12 17.56 12.48 -18.02
CA VAL A 12 19.05 12.70 -18.21
C VAL A 12 19.93 11.40 -18.38
N LEU A 13 20.85 11.20 -19.40
CA LEU A 13 22.06 10.31 -19.55
C LEU A 13 23.36 11.03 -19.15
N CYS A 14 24.22 10.42 -18.25
CA CYS A 14 25.33 11.16 -17.65
C CYS A 14 26.67 10.34 -17.64
N SER A 15 27.87 11.04 -17.88
CA SER A 15 29.31 10.87 -17.45
C SER A 15 29.82 12.18 -16.72
N GLY A 16 30.28 12.16 -15.48
CA GLY A 16 31.48 12.44 -14.53
C GLY A 16 31.42 13.80 -13.77
N ASN A 17 31.67 13.95 -12.34
CA ASN A 17 32.48 13.86 -11.04
C ASN A 17 31.57 14.47 -9.85
N VAL A 18 31.27 13.61 -8.83
CA VAL A 18 30.75 13.23 -7.46
C VAL A 18 31.29 14.13 -6.35
N LEU A 19 30.43 14.85 -5.63
CA LEU A 19 30.63 15.23 -4.19
C LEU A 19 30.50 13.96 -3.30
N LYS A 20 31.60 13.24 -3.07
CA LYS A 20 32.06 12.26 -2.09
C LYS A 20 31.44 12.50 -0.67
N HIS A 21 30.38 11.82 -0.21
CA HIS A 21 30.09 11.62 1.24
C HIS A 21 31.29 10.85 1.89
N GLU A 22 32.27 11.56 2.44
CA GLU A 22 33.44 11.00 3.17
C GLU A 22 32.98 9.95 4.21
N GLU A 23 33.47 8.69 4.19
CA GLU A 23 33.44 7.55 5.13
C GLU A 23 33.42 8.00 6.62
N ASN A 24 33.54 9.30 7.04
CA ASN A 24 33.68 9.70 8.44
C ASN A 24 32.52 10.62 8.87
N ASP A 25 31.33 10.64 8.25
CA ASP A 25 30.31 11.64 8.63
C ASP A 25 29.14 10.95 9.37
N GLN A 26 29.15 9.60 9.71
CA GLN A 26 27.92 9.05 10.32
C GLN A 26 27.99 9.16 11.85
N ASP A 27 26.96 9.70 12.45
CA ASP A 27 26.86 9.77 13.90
C ASP A 27 26.73 8.35 14.54
N TRP A 28 26.99 8.16 15.86
CA TRP A 28 27.06 6.87 16.58
C TRP A 28 25.75 6.06 16.38
N TRP A 29 24.58 6.70 16.12
CA TRP A 29 23.26 6.00 16.17
C TRP A 29 22.83 5.52 14.77
N GLU A 30 23.38 6.04 13.67
CA GLU A 30 22.82 5.93 12.31
C GLU A 30 22.96 4.50 11.79
N THR A 31 23.83 3.63 12.37
CA THR A 31 23.91 2.27 11.84
C THR A 31 24.06 1.29 12.98
N THR A 32 23.69 1.71 14.21
CA THR A 32 23.90 0.80 15.36
C THR A 32 22.62 -0.04 15.58
N ILE A 33 22.70 -1.02 16.50
CA ILE A 33 21.55 -1.82 16.93
C ILE A 33 21.03 -1.30 18.30
N PHE A 34 19.76 -0.86 18.31
CA PHE A 34 19.10 -0.54 19.58
C PHE A 34 18.46 -1.80 20.19
N TYR A 35 18.68 -2.02 21.46
CA TYR A 35 18.23 -3.23 22.12
C TYR A 35 17.19 -2.81 23.21
N GLN A 36 15.92 -3.08 22.93
CA GLN A 36 14.87 -2.78 23.88
C GLN A 36 14.83 -3.76 25.07
N ILE A 37 14.79 -3.20 26.31
CA ILE A 37 14.75 -4.00 27.52
C ILE A 37 13.48 -3.65 28.28
N TYR A 38 12.65 -4.69 28.47
CA TYR A 38 11.56 -4.60 29.44
C TYR A 38 12.04 -4.96 30.87
N PRO A 39 12.34 -3.93 31.70
CA PRO A 39 13.12 -4.18 32.96
C PRO A 39 12.51 -5.26 33.86
N ARG A 40 11.18 -5.37 33.94
CA ARG A 40 10.57 -6.28 34.89
C ARG A 40 10.83 -7.75 34.52
N SER A 41 11.14 -7.96 33.24
CA SER A 41 11.26 -9.36 32.76
C SER A 41 12.67 -9.68 32.32
N PHE A 42 13.68 -8.81 32.57
CA PHE A 42 14.98 -9.10 31.99
C PHE A 42 15.83 -9.95 32.96
N LEU A 43 16.05 -9.47 34.21
CA LEU A 43 16.75 -10.31 35.18
C LEU A 43 16.48 -9.77 36.59
N ASP A 44 16.09 -10.69 37.47
CA ASP A 44 15.88 -10.40 38.89
C ASP A 44 17.15 -10.67 39.72
N SER A 45 17.73 -9.63 40.31
CA SER A 45 19.05 -9.80 41.02
C SER A 45 18.84 -9.96 42.52
N ASP A 46 17.64 -9.72 43.09
CA ASP A 46 17.47 -9.84 44.56
C ASP A 46 16.43 -10.86 44.94
N GLY A 47 15.95 -11.72 43.98
CA GLY A 47 15.13 -12.85 44.34
C GLY A 47 13.70 -12.47 44.66
N ASP A 48 13.20 -11.30 44.28
CA ASP A 48 11.78 -10.93 44.56
C ASP A 48 10.84 -11.26 43.40
N GLY A 49 11.39 -11.87 42.36
CA GLY A 49 10.54 -12.35 41.25
C GLY A 49 10.35 -11.23 40.21
N ILE A 50 10.92 -10.00 40.34
CA ILE A 50 10.80 -8.90 39.39
C ILE A 50 12.21 -8.43 38.95
N GLY A 51 12.38 -8.21 37.65
CA GLY A 51 13.66 -7.73 37.11
C GLY A 51 14.06 -6.34 37.68
N ASP A 52 15.36 -5.99 37.72
CA ASP A 52 15.82 -4.70 38.28
C ASP A 52 17.09 -4.21 37.62
N LEU A 53 17.44 -2.94 37.90
CA LEU A 53 18.57 -2.26 37.24
C LEU A 53 19.89 -3.00 37.47
N ASN A 54 20.12 -3.55 38.67
CA ASN A 54 21.33 -4.33 38.90
C ASN A 54 21.37 -5.57 38.03
N GLY A 55 20.20 -6.16 37.87
CA GLY A 55 20.14 -7.28 36.98
C GLY A 55 20.55 -6.96 35.55
N ILE A 56 20.04 -5.82 35.07
CA ILE A 56 20.46 -5.34 33.73
C ILE A 56 21.93 -5.05 33.68
N THR A 57 22.46 -4.35 34.70
CA THR A 57 23.88 -4.01 34.75
C THR A 57 24.73 -5.28 34.63
N SER A 58 24.31 -6.39 35.26
CA SER A 58 25.13 -7.60 35.31
C SER A 58 25.16 -8.28 33.94
N LYS A 59 24.24 -7.95 33.01
CA LYS A 59 24.21 -8.63 31.74
C LYS A 59 24.63 -7.74 30.59
N LEU A 60 25.22 -6.56 30.83
CA LEU A 60 25.61 -5.66 29.76
C LEU A 60 26.72 -6.26 28.89
N GLU A 61 27.53 -7.16 29.45
CA GLU A 61 28.56 -7.85 28.61
C GLU A 61 27.88 -8.73 27.58
N TYR A 62 26.85 -9.45 28.03
CA TYR A 62 26.09 -10.22 27.08
C TYR A 62 25.54 -9.33 25.95
N ILE A 63 24.96 -8.19 26.32
CA ILE A 63 24.39 -7.28 25.33
C ILE A 63 25.46 -6.76 24.39
N LYS A 64 26.61 -6.40 24.95
CA LYS A 64 27.73 -5.99 24.10
C LYS A 64 28.09 -7.10 23.10
N SER A 65 28.10 -8.38 23.51
CA SER A 65 28.47 -9.44 22.63
C SER A 65 27.48 -9.57 21.44
N LEU A 66 26.31 -8.92 21.51
CA LEU A 66 25.34 -8.97 20.44
C LEU A 66 25.59 -7.85 19.44
N GLY A 67 26.67 -7.00 19.61
CA GLY A 67 26.98 -5.96 18.71
C GLY A 67 26.04 -4.76 18.90
N VAL A 68 25.44 -4.66 20.10
CA VAL A 68 24.49 -3.59 20.40
C VAL A 68 25.23 -2.32 20.79
N GLY A 69 24.78 -1.20 20.17
CA GLY A 69 25.42 0.10 20.49
C GLY A 69 24.62 0.92 21.49
N ALA A 70 23.32 0.61 21.66
CA ALA A 70 22.51 1.30 22.65
C ALA A 70 21.40 0.41 23.19
N ILE A 71 21.07 0.64 24.46
CA ILE A 71 19.93 -0.03 25.07
C ILE A 71 18.85 1.01 25.32
N TRP A 72 17.61 0.61 25.00
CA TRP A 72 16.48 1.41 25.42
C TRP A 72 15.59 0.68 26.44
N MET A 73 15.22 1.38 27.57
CA MET A 73 14.50 0.70 28.63
C MET A 73 13.11 1.29 28.80
N SER A 74 12.12 0.37 28.88
CA SER A 74 10.81 0.81 29.31
C SER A 74 10.86 1.63 30.64
N PRO A 75 9.77 2.36 31.00
CA PRO A 75 9.83 3.33 32.12
C PRO A 75 10.16 2.63 33.47
N MET A 76 11.07 3.26 34.26
CA MET A 76 11.50 2.75 35.59
C MET A 76 11.20 3.75 36.68
N PHE A 77 10.37 4.72 36.34
CA PHE A 77 10.17 5.82 37.21
C PHE A 77 9.20 5.42 38.36
N GLN A 78 9.18 6.22 39.45
CA GLN A 78 8.26 5.96 40.55
C GLN A 78 6.81 5.95 40.00
N SER A 79 6.11 4.87 40.26
CA SER A 79 4.79 4.57 39.74
C SER A 79 3.95 3.62 40.54
N PRO A 80 2.65 3.83 40.56
CA PRO A 80 1.78 2.86 41.27
C PRO A 80 1.65 1.52 40.56
N MET A 81 2.07 1.45 39.28
CA MET A 81 2.20 0.21 38.53
C MET A 81 0.83 -0.20 37.97
N TYR A 82 -0.12 0.75 37.74
CA TYR A 82 -1.36 0.44 37.03
C TYR A 82 -1.12 -0.08 35.64
N ASP A 83 -0.05 0.40 35.04
CA ASP A 83 0.39 -0.03 33.72
C ASP A 83 1.89 -0.20 33.68
N PHE A 84 2.45 -0.69 34.81
CA PHE A 84 3.83 -1.20 34.93
C PHE A 84 4.82 -0.14 34.52
N GLY A 85 4.69 1.09 35.05
CA GLY A 85 5.75 2.05 34.91
C GLY A 85 5.28 3.23 34.02
N TYR A 86 4.10 3.07 33.35
CA TYR A 86 3.64 4.13 32.42
C TYR A 86 2.65 5.07 33.10
N ASP A 87 2.31 4.83 34.35
CA ASP A 87 1.54 5.75 35.23
C ASP A 87 2.47 6.45 36.25
N ILE A 88 3.21 7.49 35.82
CA ILE A 88 4.38 8.05 36.58
C ILE A 88 3.85 8.97 37.68
N ALA A 89 4.20 8.68 38.96
CA ALA A 89 3.90 9.57 40.05
C ALA A 89 5.02 10.57 40.30
N ASP A 90 6.29 10.21 40.03
CA ASP A 90 7.40 11.12 40.16
C ASP A 90 8.40 10.88 39.01
N PHE A 91 8.58 11.89 38.15
CA PHE A 91 9.43 11.75 36.93
C PHE A 91 10.91 11.77 37.29
N TYR A 92 11.32 12.16 38.51
CA TYR A 92 12.75 12.33 38.87
C TYR A 92 13.23 11.19 39.74
N ALA A 93 12.35 10.21 40.04
CA ALA A 93 12.76 9.19 40.98
C ALA A 93 12.65 7.82 40.32
N ILE A 94 13.49 6.90 40.82
CA ILE A 94 13.45 5.53 40.34
C ILE A 94 12.47 4.72 41.23
N HIS A 95 11.61 3.93 40.60
CA HIS A 95 10.71 3.07 41.39
C HIS A 95 11.45 2.05 42.25
N ASP A 96 10.96 1.77 43.47
CA ASP A 96 11.70 0.91 44.43
C ASP A 96 11.82 -0.51 43.90
N GLU A 97 10.84 -0.98 43.09
CA GLU A 97 10.94 -2.33 42.50
C GLU A 97 12.14 -2.50 41.59
N TYR A 98 12.61 -1.39 40.97
CA TYR A 98 13.72 -1.50 40.00
C TYR A 98 15.07 -1.14 40.64
N GLY A 99 15.08 -0.41 41.79
CA GLY A 99 16.31 -0.08 42.46
C GLY A 99 16.34 1.40 42.86
N THR A 100 17.53 1.99 42.94
CA THR A 100 17.75 3.37 43.47
C THR A 100 18.44 4.19 42.40
N MET A 101 18.48 5.51 42.60
CA MET A 101 19.26 6.39 41.71
C MET A 101 20.72 5.95 41.62
N GLU A 102 21.31 5.50 42.72
CA GLU A 102 22.68 4.96 42.73
C GLU A 102 22.84 3.76 41.79
N ASP A 103 21.85 2.86 41.81
CA ASP A 103 21.91 1.73 40.92
C ASP A 103 21.87 2.20 39.46
N PHE A 104 21.07 3.25 39.18
CA PHE A 104 21.06 3.78 37.84
C PHE A 104 22.42 4.35 37.45
N ASP A 105 23.05 5.18 38.33
CA ASP A 105 24.40 5.67 38.07
C ASP A 105 25.35 4.53 37.79
N ALA A 106 25.26 3.41 38.53
CA ALA A 106 26.14 2.28 38.30
C ALA A 106 25.90 1.69 36.91
N LEU A 107 24.63 1.60 36.51
CA LEU A 107 24.34 1.12 35.18
C LEU A 107 24.93 2.02 34.13
N MET A 108 24.79 3.36 34.24
CA MET A 108 25.35 4.28 33.29
C MET A 108 26.87 4.12 33.21
N GLU A 109 27.54 3.99 34.38
CA GLU A 109 28.97 3.84 34.39
C GLU A 109 29.42 2.58 33.64
N LYS A 110 28.76 1.46 33.97
CA LYS A 110 29.14 0.22 33.34
C LYS A 110 28.86 0.29 31.81
N ALA A 111 27.72 0.85 31.42
CA ALA A 111 27.37 0.97 30.00
C ALA A 111 28.42 1.81 29.28
N ASN A 112 28.84 2.95 29.83
CA ASN A 112 29.91 3.77 29.27
C ASN A 112 31.20 2.98 29.13
N GLU A 113 31.55 2.14 30.13
CA GLU A 113 32.77 1.33 30.02
C GLU A 113 32.71 0.41 28.83
N LEU A 114 31.49 0.01 28.47
CA LEU A 114 31.36 -0.95 27.38
C LEU A 114 30.99 -0.26 26.11
N GLY A 115 30.91 1.13 26.11
CA GLY A 115 30.57 1.83 24.91
C GLY A 115 29.10 1.63 24.53
N ILE A 116 28.23 1.37 25.47
CA ILE A 116 26.82 1.15 25.22
C ILE A 116 26.09 2.42 25.67
N LYS A 117 25.32 3.02 24.74
CA LYS A 117 24.51 4.17 25.13
C LYS A 117 23.20 3.78 25.82
N VAL A 118 22.78 4.63 26.78
CA VAL A 118 21.54 4.32 27.50
C VAL A 118 20.45 5.33 27.11
N VAL A 119 19.32 4.81 26.60
CA VAL A 119 18.18 5.61 26.18
C VAL A 119 17.00 5.28 27.11
N LEU A 120 16.22 6.32 27.53
CA LEU A 120 15.12 6.07 28.40
C LEU A 120 13.80 6.28 27.72
N ASP A 121 12.75 5.67 28.29
CA ASP A 121 11.42 5.95 27.83
C ASP A 121 10.91 7.25 28.45
N LEU A 122 10.28 8.10 27.65
CA LEU A 122 9.65 9.32 28.12
C LEU A 122 8.13 9.18 27.95
N VAL A 123 7.34 9.39 29.05
CA VAL A 123 5.86 9.27 29.01
C VAL A 123 5.26 10.66 29.22
N PRO A 124 5.04 11.38 28.11
CA PRO A 124 4.69 12.76 28.33
C PRO A 124 3.19 13.08 28.33
N ASN A 125 2.39 12.12 27.90
CA ASN A 125 0.95 12.38 27.69
C ASN A 125 0.22 12.50 29.01
N HIS A 126 0.55 11.65 29.98
CA HIS A 126 -0.17 11.61 31.22
C HIS A 126 0.76 11.40 32.41
N THR A 127 0.19 11.65 33.64
CA THR A 127 0.80 11.22 34.93
C THR A 127 -0.08 10.24 35.70
N SER A 128 0.37 9.86 36.93
CA SER A 128 -0.45 9.00 37.76
C SER A 128 -1.48 9.86 38.53
N ASN A 129 -2.68 9.31 38.81
CA ASN A 129 -3.57 10.04 39.64
C ASN A 129 -3.04 10.10 41.08
N GLU A 130 -1.87 9.55 41.43
CA GLU A 130 -1.25 9.66 42.72
C GLU A 130 -0.10 10.65 42.65
N SER A 131 0.08 11.34 41.52
CA SER A 131 1.17 12.29 41.41
C SER A 131 0.85 13.51 42.23
N VAL A 132 1.93 14.19 42.66
CA VAL A 132 1.72 15.38 43.45
C VAL A 132 0.91 16.40 42.62
N TRP A 133 1.10 16.38 41.27
CA TRP A 133 0.37 17.31 40.44
C TRP A 133 -1.13 17.07 40.51
N PHE A 134 -1.55 15.84 40.41
CA PHE A 134 -2.99 15.51 40.35
C PHE A 134 -3.61 15.66 41.75
N GLN A 135 -2.89 15.22 42.84
CA GLN A 135 -3.44 15.33 44.19
C GLN A 135 -3.61 16.80 44.54
N GLU A 136 -2.66 17.65 44.14
CA GLU A 136 -2.79 19.06 44.42
C GLU A 136 -3.94 19.68 43.61
N ALA A 137 -4.14 19.16 42.38
CA ALA A 137 -5.28 19.61 41.62
C ALA A 137 -6.59 19.28 42.31
N LEU A 138 -6.70 18.09 42.94
CA LEU A 138 -7.92 17.72 43.60
C LEU A 138 -8.11 18.53 44.86
N SER A 139 -7.02 19.05 45.45
CA SER A 139 -7.13 19.83 46.66
C SER A 139 -7.44 21.28 46.32
N GLY A 140 -7.62 21.67 45.03
CA GLY A 140 -8.03 23.02 44.68
C GLY A 140 -6.85 23.91 44.31
N ASN A 141 -5.60 23.39 44.24
CA ASN A 141 -4.48 24.18 43.74
C ASN A 141 -4.65 24.56 42.25
N GLU A 142 -4.70 25.88 42.01
CA GLU A 142 -5.09 26.37 40.70
C GLU A 142 -4.04 25.99 39.63
N LYS A 143 -2.75 26.19 39.92
CA LYS A 143 -1.71 25.83 38.99
C LYS A 143 -1.83 24.36 38.53
N TYR A 144 -1.95 23.41 39.46
CA TYR A 144 -1.95 21.98 39.13
C TYR A 144 -3.31 21.55 38.58
N TYR A 145 -4.40 22.26 38.97
CA TYR A 145 -5.74 22.00 38.38
C TYR A 145 -5.63 22.18 36.87
N ASN A 146 -4.94 23.23 36.40
CA ASN A 146 -4.82 23.54 34.97
C ASN A 146 -3.85 22.62 34.23
N TYR A 147 -3.16 21.75 34.97
CA TYR A 147 -2.32 20.75 34.31
C TYR A 147 -3.13 19.65 33.67
N PHE A 148 -4.42 19.51 34.01
CA PHE A 148 -5.16 18.35 33.53
C PHE A 148 -6.37 18.84 32.76
N VAL A 149 -6.99 17.92 32.04
CA VAL A 149 -8.16 18.23 31.22
C VAL A 149 -9.43 17.86 32.00
N TRP A 150 -10.28 18.89 32.30
CA TRP A 150 -11.51 18.71 33.09
C TRP A 150 -12.72 19.08 32.24
N GLU A 151 -13.84 18.39 32.50
CA GLU A 151 -15.03 18.75 31.77
C GLU A 151 -16.29 18.35 32.50
N ASP A 152 -17.34 19.19 32.27
CA ASP A 152 -18.64 18.84 32.85
C ASP A 152 -19.25 17.61 32.15
N GLY A 153 -19.99 16.77 32.93
CA GLY A 153 -20.75 15.69 32.31
C GLY A 153 -22.05 16.19 31.70
N VAL A 154 -22.75 15.30 30.96
CA VAL A 154 -24.08 15.59 30.45
C VAL A 154 -25.13 14.81 31.23
N ILE A 155 -26.23 15.49 31.58
CA ILE A 155 -27.32 14.80 32.27
C ILE A 155 -28.28 14.26 31.23
N ASP A 156 -28.46 12.95 31.28
CA ASP A 156 -29.31 12.36 30.28
C ASP A 156 -30.80 12.55 30.72
N GLU A 157 -31.78 12.17 29.85
CA GLU A 157 -33.25 12.39 30.03
C GLU A 157 -33.75 11.73 31.32
N ASN A 158 -32.99 10.75 31.84
CA ASN A 158 -33.33 10.06 33.10
C ASN A 158 -32.62 10.65 34.30
N GLY A 159 -32.00 11.82 34.14
CA GLY A 159 -31.32 12.47 35.24
C GLY A 159 -29.97 11.83 35.58
N ASN A 160 -29.49 10.85 34.80
CA ASN A 160 -28.18 10.22 35.05
C ASN A 160 -27.04 11.03 34.44
N ARG A 161 -25.97 11.17 35.23
CA ARG A 161 -24.79 11.84 34.72
C ARG A 161 -24.02 10.98 33.73
N GLN A 162 -23.67 11.58 32.60
CA GLN A 162 -22.96 10.91 31.53
C GLN A 162 -21.68 11.65 31.22
N PRO A 163 -20.66 10.88 30.78
CA PRO A 163 -19.45 11.55 30.32
C PRO A 163 -19.77 12.62 29.23
N PRO A 164 -18.86 13.57 29.06
CA PRO A 164 -19.09 14.70 28.13
C PRO A 164 -19.28 14.27 26.68
N ASN A 165 -18.65 13.18 26.26
CA ASN A 165 -18.83 12.66 24.91
C ASN A 165 -18.53 11.17 24.82
N ASN A 166 -18.43 10.62 23.58
CA ASN A 166 -18.35 9.14 23.44
C ASN A 166 -16.91 8.65 23.32
N TRP A 167 -15.93 9.45 23.74
CA TRP A 167 -14.53 9.01 23.60
C TRP A 167 -14.29 7.76 24.44
N LEU A 168 -13.45 6.88 23.85
CA LEU A 168 -13.18 5.61 24.52
C LEU A 168 -11.69 5.50 24.89
N SER A 169 -11.39 4.90 26.08
CA SER A 169 -10.05 4.60 26.52
C SER A 169 -9.39 3.47 25.70
N HIS A 170 -8.05 3.50 25.61
CA HIS A 170 -7.26 2.43 24.97
C HIS A 170 -7.46 1.10 25.66
N PHE A 171 -7.73 1.13 26.98
CA PHE A 171 -7.84 -0.12 27.72
C PHE A 171 -9.29 -0.40 27.96
N ARG A 172 -10.24 0.19 27.20
CA ARG A 172 -11.59 -0.22 27.16
C ARG A 172 -12.44 0.71 28.05
N GLY A 173 -13.68 1.09 27.62
CA GLY A 173 -14.58 1.91 28.40
C GLY A 173 -14.39 3.41 28.13
N SER A 174 -15.14 4.21 28.92
CA SER A 174 -15.14 5.67 28.74
C SER A 174 -13.71 6.26 28.97
N ALA A 175 -13.32 7.27 28.17
CA ALA A 175 -12.03 7.94 28.39
C ALA A 175 -12.23 9.03 29.46
N TRP A 176 -13.42 9.11 30.13
CA TRP A 176 -13.69 10.13 31.12
C TRP A 176 -14.01 9.47 32.45
N GLU A 177 -13.48 10.11 33.51
CA GLU A 177 -13.72 9.62 34.86
C GLU A 177 -14.20 10.76 35.74
N TYR A 178 -15.33 10.57 36.45
CA TYR A 178 -15.90 11.62 37.28
C TYR A 178 -15.18 11.66 38.64
N LYS A 179 -14.89 12.90 39.11
CA LYS A 179 -14.29 13.08 40.41
C LYS A 179 -15.13 14.02 41.24
N GLU A 180 -15.65 13.48 42.37
CA GLU A 180 -16.59 14.24 43.20
C GLU A 180 -15.92 15.48 43.81
N GLU A 181 -14.65 15.39 44.15
CA GLU A 181 -13.91 16.44 44.86
C GLU A 181 -13.94 17.73 44.05
N VAL A 182 -14.01 17.58 42.72
CA VAL A 182 -13.97 18.81 41.90
C VAL A 182 -15.22 18.89 41.05
N GLY A 183 -16.20 17.95 41.22
CA GLY A 183 -17.45 17.97 40.50
C GLY A 183 -17.28 17.92 39.00
N LYS A 184 -16.20 17.31 38.48
CA LYS A 184 -15.96 17.29 37.04
C LYS A 184 -15.39 15.93 36.58
N TYR A 185 -15.51 15.69 35.29
CA TYR A 185 -14.80 14.57 34.62
C TYR A 185 -13.36 14.95 34.25
N TYR A 186 -12.41 14.06 34.50
CA TYR A 186 -11.08 14.30 33.94
C TYR A 186 -10.83 13.30 32.80
N LEU A 187 -10.01 13.72 31.82
CA LEU A 187 -9.75 12.89 30.68
C LEU A 187 -8.62 11.90 31.02
N HIS A 188 -8.83 10.65 30.61
CA HIS A 188 -7.77 9.61 30.63
C HIS A 188 -7.85 8.74 29.40
N GLN A 189 -6.82 8.83 28.54
CA GLN A 189 -6.89 8.13 27.26
C GLN A 189 -6.50 6.67 27.45
N PHE A 190 -5.85 6.28 28.57
CA PHE A 190 -5.40 4.86 28.79
C PHE A 190 -6.08 4.34 30.05
N ALA A 191 -5.40 4.28 31.19
CA ALA A 191 -5.99 3.71 32.40
C ALA A 191 -6.59 4.84 33.22
N VAL A 192 -7.62 4.49 34.00
CA VAL A 192 -8.27 5.50 34.87
C VAL A 192 -7.20 6.15 35.77
N GLY A 193 -6.18 5.43 36.25
CA GLY A 193 -5.13 5.98 37.05
C GLY A 193 -4.14 6.84 36.24
N GLN A 194 -4.44 7.16 34.97
CA GLN A 194 -3.50 7.86 34.09
C GLN A 194 -4.17 9.14 33.58
N PRO A 195 -4.39 10.12 34.49
CA PRO A 195 -5.02 11.36 33.99
C PRO A 195 -4.13 12.08 32.97
N ASP A 196 -4.73 12.61 31.88
CA ASP A 196 -3.98 13.21 30.77
C ASP A 196 -3.57 14.62 31.16
N LEU A 197 -2.33 15.01 30.77
CA LEU A 197 -1.90 16.37 30.98
C LEU A 197 -2.49 17.28 29.90
N ASN A 198 -2.64 18.57 30.21
CA ASN A 198 -3.21 19.55 29.32
C ASN A 198 -2.05 20.29 28.63
N TYR A 199 -1.73 19.91 27.37
CA TYR A 199 -0.52 20.46 26.68
C TYR A 199 -0.84 21.81 26.08
N ARG A 200 -2.10 22.27 26.21
CA ARG A 200 -2.37 23.67 25.86
C ARG A 200 -1.96 24.64 26.93
N ASN A 201 -1.60 24.08 28.02
CA ASN A 201 -1.04 24.84 29.14
C ASN A 201 0.52 24.97 29.01
N PRO A 202 1.06 26.20 28.81
CA PRO A 202 2.51 26.38 28.55
C PRO A 202 3.36 25.90 29.77
N GLU A 203 2.82 25.95 30.99
CA GLU A 203 3.55 25.47 32.18
C GLU A 203 3.78 23.95 32.13
N VAL A 204 2.81 23.21 31.61
CA VAL A 204 3.02 21.75 31.43
C VAL A 204 4.14 21.50 30.43
N VAL A 205 4.12 22.27 29.33
CA VAL A 205 5.19 22.15 28.30
C VAL A 205 6.54 22.39 28.95
N GLU A 206 6.68 23.44 29.75
CA GLU A 206 7.95 23.75 30.33
C GLU A 206 8.36 22.67 31.34
N GLU A 207 7.40 22.16 32.13
CA GLU A 207 7.75 21.11 33.10
C GLU A 207 8.28 19.87 32.39
N MET A 208 7.67 19.52 31.25
CA MET A 208 8.14 18.36 30.53
C MET A 208 9.56 18.60 29.99
N LYS A 209 9.87 19.80 29.49
CA LYS A 209 11.25 20.13 29.04
C LYS A 209 12.23 20.01 30.21
N ASN A 210 11.82 20.42 31.43
CA ASN A 210 12.71 20.29 32.58
C ASN A 210 13.00 18.84 32.90
N ILE A 211 11.99 18.01 32.73
CA ILE A 211 12.23 16.59 32.95
C ILE A 211 13.20 16.04 31.96
N ILE A 212 13.03 16.44 30.71
CA ILE A 212 13.99 16.00 29.71
C ILE A 212 15.37 16.50 30.03
N ARG A 213 15.53 17.76 30.42
CA ARG A 213 16.85 18.33 30.77
C ARG A 213 17.49 17.59 31.92
N PHE A 214 16.68 17.26 32.93
CA PHE A 214 17.23 16.58 34.07
C PHE A 214 17.94 15.29 33.67
N TRP A 215 17.24 14.46 32.89
CA TRP A 215 17.83 13.15 32.59
C TRP A 215 18.92 13.26 31.54
N LEU A 216 18.75 14.15 30.55
CA LEU A 216 19.89 14.37 29.64
C LEU A 216 21.12 14.90 30.39
N GLY A 217 20.90 15.74 31.41
CA GLY A 217 22.01 16.22 32.31
C GLY A 217 22.69 15.10 33.03
N LYS A 218 22.02 13.99 33.24
CA LYS A 218 22.64 12.83 33.92
C LYS A 218 23.42 11.97 32.95
N GLY A 219 23.33 12.26 31.64
CA GLY A 219 24.21 11.58 30.70
C GLY A 219 23.46 10.59 29.81
N VAL A 220 22.12 10.52 29.89
CA VAL A 220 21.39 9.60 28.99
C VAL A 220 21.52 10.04 27.54
N ALA A 221 21.54 9.10 26.56
CA ALA A 221 21.87 9.37 25.20
C ALA A 221 20.61 9.77 24.42
N GLY A 222 19.46 9.82 25.09
CA GLY A 222 18.24 10.15 24.43
C GLY A 222 16.98 9.57 25.02
N PHE A 223 15.84 9.75 24.30
CA PHE A 223 14.56 9.23 24.77
C PHE A 223 13.81 8.54 23.64
N ARG A 224 13.11 7.44 24.00
CA ARG A 224 11.95 7.09 23.23
C ARG A 224 10.67 7.73 23.77
N VAL A 225 9.95 8.49 22.95
CA VAL A 225 8.86 9.30 23.41
C VAL A 225 7.57 8.49 23.17
N ASP A 226 6.85 8.15 24.23
CA ASP A 226 5.74 7.23 24.20
C ASP A 226 4.42 7.97 23.96
N ALA A 227 3.51 7.36 23.13
CA ALA A 227 2.14 7.79 22.90
C ALA A 227 2.08 9.26 22.51
N VAL A 228 3.03 9.69 21.68
CA VAL A 228 3.14 11.10 21.41
C VAL A 228 1.91 11.57 20.57
N ASN A 229 1.25 10.66 19.85
CA ASN A 229 0.12 11.03 19.00
C ASN A 229 -1.15 11.29 19.84
N CYS A 230 -1.10 11.17 21.18
CA CYS A 230 -2.28 11.37 22.01
C CYS A 230 -2.06 12.61 22.86
N LEU A 231 -1.14 13.50 22.52
CA LEU A 231 -0.80 14.64 23.40
C LEU A 231 -1.90 15.66 23.38
N TYR A 232 -2.43 15.95 22.18
CA TYR A 232 -3.45 16.97 22.07
C TYR A 232 -4.77 16.30 21.69
N GLU A 233 -5.87 16.87 22.15
CA GLU A 233 -7.23 16.50 21.75
C GLU A 233 -7.88 17.68 21.03
N ALA A 234 -9.08 17.48 20.43
CA ALA A 234 -9.73 18.52 19.68
C ALA A 234 -9.87 19.77 20.57
N ASP A 235 -9.69 20.95 19.91
CA ASP A 235 -9.93 22.20 20.60
C ASP A 235 -11.47 22.43 20.71
N LYS A 236 -12.01 22.34 21.92
CA LYS A 236 -13.48 22.36 22.06
C LYS A 236 -14.02 23.75 21.62
N GLU A 237 -13.15 24.80 21.68
CA GLU A 237 -13.58 26.13 21.20
C GLU A 237 -13.99 26.11 19.74
N LEU A 238 -13.43 25.21 18.97
CA LEU A 238 -13.84 25.08 17.58
C LEU A 238 -15.14 24.34 17.43
N PHE A 239 -15.73 23.93 18.56
CA PHE A 239 -16.93 23.06 18.52
C PHE A 239 -17.93 23.61 19.51
N GLY A 240 -18.07 24.94 19.60
CA GLY A 240 -19.12 25.53 20.42
C GLY A 240 -18.90 25.29 21.90
N GLY A 241 -17.64 25.17 22.31
CA GLY A 241 -17.32 25.04 23.71
C GLY A 241 -17.45 23.60 24.27
N LYS A 242 -17.75 22.61 23.41
CA LYS A 242 -17.86 21.23 23.85
C LYS A 242 -16.98 20.32 23.02
N TYR A 243 -16.55 19.24 23.68
CA TYR A 243 -15.79 18.25 22.92
C TYR A 243 -16.74 17.43 22.02
N PRO A 244 -16.33 17.27 20.74
CA PRO A 244 -17.25 16.52 19.85
C PRO A 244 -17.19 14.99 20.05
N ASP A 245 -18.24 14.26 19.55
CA ASP A 245 -18.19 12.80 19.50
C ASP A 245 -17.29 12.29 18.36
N GLU A 246 -16.67 11.12 18.62
CA GLU A 246 -15.97 10.44 17.53
C GLU A 246 -16.93 9.66 16.64
N PRO A 247 -16.53 9.57 15.37
CA PRO A 247 -17.36 8.73 14.50
C PRO A 247 -17.09 7.22 14.77
N LEU A 248 -18.04 6.34 14.36
CA LEU A 248 -17.82 4.89 14.44
C LEU A 248 -16.75 4.45 13.43
N SER A 249 -16.04 3.39 13.81
CA SER A 249 -14.90 2.93 12.94
C SER A 249 -15.43 2.12 11.80
N GLY A 250 -16.65 1.56 11.88
CA GLY A 250 -17.14 0.71 10.87
C GLY A 250 -16.72 -0.76 11.11
N ASN A 251 -15.88 -1.06 12.14
CA ASN A 251 -15.44 -2.42 12.47
C ASN A 251 -16.56 -3.18 13.19
N LEU A 252 -17.21 -4.10 12.44
CA LEU A 252 -18.41 -4.76 13.00
C LEU A 252 -18.01 -5.79 14.04
N ASN A 253 -16.72 -6.16 14.12
CA ASN A 253 -16.24 -7.11 15.11
C ASN A 253 -15.80 -6.45 16.40
N ALA A 254 -15.85 -5.10 16.43
CA ALA A 254 -15.30 -4.44 17.60
C ALA A 254 -16.45 -4.27 18.61
N ASP A 255 -16.23 -4.71 19.84
CA ASP A 255 -17.22 -4.51 20.88
C ASP A 255 -17.36 -2.96 21.18
N PRO A 256 -18.57 -2.45 21.61
CA PRO A 256 -18.83 -0.99 21.82
C PRO A 256 -17.92 -0.32 22.85
N GLU A 257 -17.35 -1.11 23.69
CA GLU A 257 -16.46 -0.55 24.72
C GLU A 257 -15.01 -0.57 24.28
N SER A 258 -14.70 -1.20 23.15
CA SER A 258 -13.33 -1.33 22.69
C SER A 258 -12.92 0.01 22.04
N HIS A 259 -11.63 0.33 22.15
CA HIS A 259 -11.07 1.53 21.53
C HIS A 259 -11.26 1.47 20.01
N ASP A 260 -11.27 0.26 19.39
CA ASP A 260 -11.32 0.08 17.93
C ASP A 260 -12.74 0.31 17.45
N TYR A 261 -13.68 0.63 18.41
CA TYR A 261 -15.07 0.80 18.03
C TYR A 261 -15.23 2.17 17.37
N LEU A 262 -14.31 3.12 17.64
CA LEU A 262 -14.43 4.45 17.08
C LEU A 262 -13.27 4.76 16.14
N ASN A 263 -13.50 5.67 15.18
CA ASN A 263 -12.44 6.36 14.48
C ASN A 263 -11.94 7.59 15.25
N HIS A 264 -10.68 7.61 15.68
CA HIS A 264 -10.21 8.56 16.69
C HIS A 264 -9.59 9.80 16.00
N ILE A 265 -10.37 10.59 15.29
CA ILE A 265 -9.87 11.78 14.56
C ILE A 265 -9.77 12.99 15.48
N TYR A 266 -10.40 13.00 16.66
CA TYR A 266 -10.35 14.14 17.59
C TYR A 266 -9.40 13.92 18.74
N THR A 267 -8.87 12.72 18.96
CA THR A 267 -8.05 12.48 20.16
C THR A 267 -6.69 12.01 19.73
N LYS A 268 -6.40 11.86 18.39
CA LYS A 268 -5.10 11.47 17.95
C LYS A 268 -4.59 12.28 16.80
N ASP A 269 -3.22 12.45 16.67
CA ASP A 269 -2.51 12.94 15.47
C ASP A 269 -2.98 14.35 15.19
N ARG A 270 -3.20 15.13 16.31
CA ARG A 270 -3.47 16.54 16.05
C ARG A 270 -2.25 17.28 15.56
N GLU A 271 -2.48 18.34 14.79
CA GLU A 271 -1.36 19.05 14.18
C GLU A 271 -0.32 19.52 15.22
N GLU A 272 -0.79 19.93 16.35
CA GLU A 272 0.07 20.49 17.43
C GLU A 272 1.04 19.46 17.96
N THR A 273 0.62 18.22 17.87
CA THR A 273 1.50 17.14 18.35
C THR A 273 2.86 17.18 17.68
N TYR A 274 2.91 17.38 16.37
CA TYR A 274 4.19 17.36 15.64
C TYR A 274 5.06 18.54 16.04
N TYR A 275 4.47 19.72 16.23
CA TYR A 275 5.26 20.90 16.59
C TYR A 275 5.82 20.76 18.00
N MET A 276 5.06 20.12 18.87
CA MET A 276 5.60 19.86 20.22
C MET A 276 6.86 19.01 20.16
N VAL A 277 6.82 18.00 19.28
CA VAL A 277 8.02 17.16 19.12
C VAL A 277 9.19 17.99 18.60
N TYR A 278 8.95 18.93 17.67
CA TYR A 278 10.04 19.80 17.17
C TYR A 278 10.62 20.62 18.29
N GLU A 279 9.71 21.11 19.16
CA GLU A 279 10.18 21.88 20.28
C GLU A 279 11.04 21.04 21.23
N TRP A 280 10.59 19.81 21.57
CA TRP A 280 11.43 18.93 22.40
C TRP A 280 12.76 18.66 21.72
N ARG A 281 12.72 18.52 20.37
CA ARG A 281 13.98 18.28 19.65
C ARG A 281 14.95 19.45 19.90
N ASP A 282 14.53 20.71 20.07
CA ASP A 282 15.40 21.84 20.42
C ASP A 282 16.14 21.61 21.72
N VAL A 283 15.44 21.04 22.70
CA VAL A 283 16.11 20.76 23.97
C VAL A 283 17.24 19.74 23.78
N PHE A 284 17.03 18.69 22.96
CA PHE A 284 18.06 17.72 22.70
C PHE A 284 19.28 18.42 22.07
N ASP A 285 19.05 19.35 21.12
CA ASP A 285 20.15 20.02 20.43
C ASP A 285 20.90 20.92 21.38
N GLU A 286 20.19 21.49 22.39
CA GLU A 286 20.89 22.26 23.41
C GLU A 286 22.02 21.46 24.05
N PHE A 287 21.79 20.19 24.33
CA PHE A 287 22.77 19.39 25.02
C PHE A 287 23.89 18.97 24.06
N LYS A 288 23.52 18.67 22.79
CA LYS A 288 24.58 18.39 21.83
C LYS A 288 25.57 19.56 21.76
N GLU A 289 25.06 20.80 21.76
CA GLU A 289 25.93 21.97 21.71
C GLU A 289 26.84 22.03 22.93
N LYS A 290 26.34 21.54 24.05
CA LYS A 290 27.11 21.58 25.30
C LYS A 290 28.19 20.54 25.33
N ASP A 291 27.89 19.33 24.90
CA ASP A 291 28.89 18.30 25.19
C ASP A 291 29.26 17.56 23.91
N GLY A 292 28.79 17.93 22.72
CA GLY A 292 29.16 17.37 21.40
C GLY A 292 28.52 16.03 21.12
N LEU A 293 27.75 15.45 22.06
CA LEU A 293 27.15 14.14 21.86
C LEU A 293 25.74 14.33 21.30
N THR A 294 25.47 13.70 20.17
CA THR A 294 24.11 13.74 19.64
C THR A 294 23.14 12.97 20.56
N ARG A 295 22.03 13.62 20.98
CA ARG A 295 20.95 12.91 21.70
C ARG A 295 19.85 12.42 20.77
N VAL A 296 19.49 11.12 20.94
CA VAL A 296 18.60 10.52 19.94
C VAL A 296 17.16 10.63 20.48
N MET A 297 16.26 11.12 19.62
CA MET A 297 14.83 11.12 19.95
C MET A 297 14.10 10.11 19.08
N MET A 298 13.42 9.16 19.76
CA MET A 298 12.65 8.13 19.11
C MET A 298 11.17 8.33 19.43
N THR A 299 10.33 8.41 18.40
CA THR A 299 8.88 8.52 18.69
C THR A 299 8.17 7.22 18.40
N GLU A 300 7.28 6.86 19.30
CA GLU A 300 6.49 5.66 19.10
C GLU A 300 5.06 6.03 18.81
N VAL A 301 4.72 5.69 17.55
CA VAL A 301 3.36 6.02 17.16
C VAL A 301 2.81 4.95 16.26
N TYR A 302 1.59 4.48 16.57
CA TYR A 302 0.83 3.65 15.61
C TYR A 302 -0.06 4.59 14.80
N ALA A 303 0.46 5.04 13.64
CA ALA A 303 -0.27 5.95 12.75
C ALA A 303 -0.03 5.64 11.31
N THR A 304 -0.82 6.30 10.48
CA THR A 304 -0.55 6.09 9.06
C THR A 304 0.88 6.53 8.72
N ILE A 305 1.43 5.94 7.66
CA ILE A 305 2.81 6.23 7.30
C ILE A 305 2.96 7.77 7.04
N GLN A 306 1.90 8.43 6.54
CA GLN A 306 1.93 9.86 6.22
C GLN A 306 2.14 10.65 7.50
N ASN A 307 1.48 10.22 8.56
CA ASN A 307 1.66 10.87 9.84
C ASN A 307 3.01 10.54 10.47
N VAL A 308 3.43 9.28 10.34
CA VAL A 308 4.69 8.85 10.95
C VAL A 308 5.85 9.72 10.42
N VAL A 309 5.89 10.02 9.12
CA VAL A 309 7.07 10.66 8.52
C VAL A 309 7.09 12.14 8.89
N ARG A 310 5.95 12.70 9.34
CA ARG A 310 5.94 14.08 9.78
C ARG A 310 6.76 14.29 11.04
N TYR A 311 6.99 13.26 11.81
CA TYR A 311 7.81 13.38 13.03
C TYR A 311 9.27 13.62 12.70
N PHE A 312 9.70 13.42 11.43
CA PHE A 312 11.08 13.77 11.07
C PHE A 312 11.25 15.27 11.03
N GLY A 313 10.16 16.06 10.89
CA GLY A 313 10.27 17.50 10.81
C GLY A 313 9.56 17.99 9.57
N GLU A 314 9.22 19.28 9.54
CA GLU A 314 8.64 19.91 8.38
C GLU A 314 9.31 21.25 8.09
N GLY A 315 9.52 21.60 6.78
CA GLY A 315 10.20 22.85 6.45
C GLY A 315 11.59 22.95 7.11
N ASP A 316 11.89 24.02 7.86
CA ASP A 316 13.23 24.22 8.50
C ASP A 316 13.26 23.65 9.90
N LYS A 317 12.11 23.15 10.38
CA LYS A 317 12.11 22.58 11.73
C LYS A 317 12.53 21.11 11.70
N GLU A 318 13.41 20.74 12.64
CA GLU A 318 13.89 19.37 12.73
C GLU A 318 13.03 18.63 13.76
N GLY A 319 12.70 17.41 13.42
CA GLY A 319 11.96 16.53 14.35
C GLY A 319 12.80 15.37 14.84
N ALA A 320 12.10 14.31 15.26
CA ALA A 320 12.77 13.13 15.79
C ALA A 320 13.73 12.51 14.78
N GLN A 321 14.78 11.92 15.34
CA GLN A 321 15.74 11.20 14.47
C GLN A 321 15.13 9.87 14.05
N MET A 322 14.26 9.28 14.89
CA MET A 322 13.83 7.90 14.64
C MET A 322 12.37 7.78 14.98
N PRO A 323 11.51 8.24 14.09
CA PRO A 323 10.14 7.82 14.21
C PRO A 323 9.95 6.33 13.91
N PHE A 324 9.42 5.56 14.85
CA PHE A 324 9.42 4.14 14.66
C PHE A 324 8.44 3.77 13.55
N ASN A 325 8.97 2.92 12.69
CA ASN A 325 8.18 2.22 11.70
C ASN A 325 7.75 0.82 12.15
N PHE A 326 6.43 0.67 12.38
CA PHE A 326 5.96 -0.62 12.95
C PHE A 326 5.25 -1.46 11.93
N ASP A 327 5.35 -1.09 10.67
CA ASP A 327 4.63 -1.79 9.64
C ASP A 327 5.04 -3.27 9.54
N LEU A 328 6.28 -3.64 9.90
CA LEU A 328 6.65 -5.06 9.90
C LEU A 328 6.04 -5.81 11.07
N ILE A 329 5.49 -5.10 12.04
CA ILE A 329 4.73 -5.71 13.14
C ILE A 329 3.24 -5.78 12.79
N THR A 330 2.70 -4.73 12.12
CA THR A 330 1.25 -4.61 12.04
C THR A 330 0.76 -5.11 10.70
N ASP A 331 1.65 -5.22 9.66
CA ASP A 331 1.09 -5.42 8.31
C ASP A 331 1.52 -6.75 7.72
N VAL A 332 2.47 -7.42 8.40
CA VAL A 332 2.89 -8.68 7.83
C VAL A 332 3.08 -9.73 8.89
N ASP A 333 2.84 -10.99 8.51
CA ASP A 333 3.04 -12.14 9.42
C ASP A 333 3.39 -13.40 8.63
N ALA A 334 3.19 -14.58 9.26
CA ALA A 334 3.67 -15.84 8.68
C ALA A 334 2.96 -16.12 7.36
N SER A 335 1.80 -15.53 7.11
CA SER A 335 1.05 -15.75 5.87
C SER A 335 1.48 -14.82 4.75
N SER A 336 2.30 -13.84 5.05
CA SER A 336 2.70 -12.87 4.05
C SER A 336 3.60 -13.50 2.97
N SER A 337 3.39 -13.07 1.70
CA SER A 337 4.29 -13.41 0.57
C SER A 337 5.56 -12.54 0.56
N ALA A 338 6.52 -12.91 -0.31
CA ALA A 338 7.74 -12.14 -0.46
C ALA A 338 7.38 -10.71 -0.92
N ALA A 339 6.38 -10.54 -1.81
CA ALA A 339 5.96 -9.23 -2.28
C ALA A 339 5.37 -8.40 -1.11
N ASP A 340 4.60 -9.02 -0.21
CA ASP A 340 4.10 -8.32 0.99
C ASP A 340 5.23 -7.75 1.83
N ILE A 341 6.31 -8.52 2.03
CA ILE A 341 7.45 -8.02 2.81
C ILE A 341 8.13 -6.89 2.09
N LYS A 342 8.38 -7.07 0.79
CA LYS A 342 9.02 -6.02 0.02
C LYS A 342 8.16 -4.74 0.05
N TYR A 343 6.85 -4.91 -0.17
CA TYR A 343 5.95 -3.78 -0.23
C TYR A 343 5.98 -3.01 1.09
N THR A 344 5.99 -3.70 2.24
CA THR A 344 6.03 -3.06 3.54
C THR A 344 7.33 -2.31 3.78
N ILE A 345 8.47 -2.87 3.34
CA ILE A 345 9.75 -2.20 3.51
C ILE A 345 9.84 -0.98 2.60
N ASP A 346 9.37 -1.10 1.35
CA ASP A 346 9.50 -0.01 0.38
C ASP A 346 8.57 1.13 0.79
N LYS A 347 7.44 0.80 1.46
CA LYS A 347 6.56 1.85 1.89
C LYS A 347 7.28 2.86 2.77
N PHE A 348 7.99 2.43 3.80
CA PHE A 348 8.71 3.36 4.65
C PHE A 348 9.82 4.08 3.89
N LEU A 349 10.56 3.36 3.05
CA LEU A 349 11.66 3.99 2.33
C LEU A 349 11.15 5.03 1.34
N THR A 350 9.90 4.83 0.89
CA THR A 350 9.36 5.74 -0.08
C THR A 350 8.89 7.03 0.63
N TYR A 351 8.27 6.95 1.80
CA TYR A 351 7.63 8.13 2.41
C TYR A 351 8.57 8.88 3.30
N LYS A 352 9.62 8.21 3.75
CA LYS A 352 10.56 8.94 4.53
C LYS A 352 11.28 10.00 3.70
N PRO A 353 11.61 11.14 4.36
CA PRO A 353 12.43 12.09 3.62
C PRO A 353 13.75 11.47 3.14
N VAL A 354 14.18 11.83 1.93
CA VAL A 354 15.30 11.14 1.23
C VAL A 354 16.58 11.29 2.05
N ASP A 355 16.73 12.37 2.79
CA ASP A 355 17.98 12.63 3.55
C ASP A 355 17.90 12.08 4.97
N LYS A 356 16.80 11.43 5.34
CA LYS A 356 16.72 10.84 6.70
C LYS A 356 17.00 9.35 6.71
N GLY A 357 17.55 8.81 7.85
CA GLY A 357 17.83 7.39 7.98
C GLY A 357 16.56 6.56 8.29
N ALA A 358 16.59 5.29 7.90
CA ALA A 358 15.48 4.38 8.20
C ALA A 358 15.68 3.63 9.52
N ASN A 359 14.59 3.08 10.08
CA ASN A 359 14.70 2.13 11.18
C ASN A 359 13.77 0.94 11.03
N TRP A 360 14.16 -0.19 11.67
CA TRP A 360 13.43 -1.41 11.41
C TRP A 360 13.12 -2.14 12.70
N VAL A 361 11.79 -2.35 12.91
CA VAL A 361 11.34 -2.93 14.18
C VAL A 361 10.42 -4.12 13.89
N VAL A 362 10.72 -5.27 14.51
CA VAL A 362 9.86 -6.48 14.23
C VAL A 362 9.34 -7.04 15.53
N GLY A 363 9.70 -6.41 16.66
CA GLY A 363 9.18 -6.85 17.94
C GLY A 363 9.22 -5.72 18.93
N ASN A 364 8.28 -5.80 19.89
CA ASN A 364 8.29 -4.94 21.09
C ASN A 364 7.46 -5.52 22.21
N HIS A 365 7.29 -4.68 23.27
CA HIS A 365 6.65 -5.23 24.48
C HIS A 365 5.13 -5.13 24.38
N ASP A 366 4.56 -4.60 23.30
CA ASP A 366 3.12 -4.47 23.14
C ASP A 366 2.54 -5.48 22.18
N ASN A 367 3.42 -6.15 21.37
CA ASN A 367 2.90 -6.98 20.34
C ASN A 367 3.47 -8.39 20.47
N SER A 368 2.72 -9.34 19.85
CA SER A 368 3.19 -10.70 19.84
C SER A 368 4.71 -10.76 19.47
N ARG A 369 5.45 -11.66 20.09
CA ARG A 369 6.88 -11.85 19.75
C ARG A 369 7.07 -12.18 18.26
N MET A 370 8.27 -11.77 17.74
CA MET A 370 8.56 -11.95 16.32
C MET A 370 8.47 -13.43 15.90
N ALA A 371 9.01 -14.33 16.72
CA ALA A 371 9.02 -15.76 16.37
C ALA A 371 7.61 -16.34 16.35
N THR A 372 6.73 -15.89 17.24
CA THR A 372 5.32 -16.34 17.22
C THR A 372 4.59 -15.79 16.00
N ARG A 373 4.85 -14.55 15.66
CA ARG A 373 4.17 -13.90 14.56
C ARG A 373 4.58 -14.46 13.20
N TYR A 374 5.91 -14.63 12.95
CA TYR A 374 6.41 -15.08 11.63
C TYR A 374 6.62 -16.59 11.60
N GLY A 375 6.73 -17.20 12.78
CA GLY A 375 7.02 -18.60 12.84
C GLY A 375 8.49 -18.89 13.22
N PRO A 376 8.71 -19.94 14.07
CA PRO A 376 10.11 -20.26 14.53
C PRO A 376 11.10 -20.51 13.37
N PRO A 377 10.67 -21.12 12.24
CA PRO A 377 11.67 -21.36 11.15
C PRO A 377 12.20 -20.06 10.50
N LEU A 378 11.50 -18.94 10.65
CA LEU A 378 11.92 -17.69 9.97
C LEU A 378 12.63 -16.72 10.88
N VAL A 379 13.01 -17.14 12.09
CA VAL A 379 13.67 -16.23 13.02
C VAL A 379 14.94 -15.65 12.39
N ASP A 380 15.82 -16.49 11.81
CA ASP A 380 17.08 -15.99 11.23
C ASP A 380 16.77 -15.19 9.96
N GLY A 381 15.77 -15.64 9.11
CA GLY A 381 15.47 -14.89 7.92
C GLY A 381 15.05 -13.45 8.24
N ILE A 382 14.17 -13.29 9.23
CA ILE A 382 13.68 -11.94 9.61
C ILE A 382 14.81 -11.12 10.25
N ASN A 383 15.64 -11.71 11.12
CA ASN A 383 16.81 -11.00 11.66
C ASN A 383 17.78 -10.59 10.53
N MET A 384 17.93 -11.40 9.46
CA MET A 384 18.78 -11.00 8.30
C MET A 384 18.20 -9.80 7.62
N ILE A 385 16.87 -9.76 7.51
CA ILE A 385 16.26 -8.63 6.83
C ILE A 385 16.46 -7.35 7.64
N VAL A 386 16.10 -7.32 8.90
CA VAL A 386 16.06 -6.06 9.68
C VAL A 386 17.46 -5.62 10.08
N LEU A 387 18.46 -6.53 10.13
CA LEU A 387 19.79 -6.09 10.55
C LEU A 387 20.61 -5.71 9.35
N LEU A 388 20.20 -6.10 8.13
CA LEU A 388 21.06 -5.79 6.99
C LEU A 388 20.39 -4.82 6.07
N LEU A 389 19.17 -4.31 6.43
CA LEU A 389 18.55 -3.25 5.69
C LEU A 389 19.27 -1.90 6.00
N PRO A 390 19.13 -0.86 5.12
CA PRO A 390 19.71 0.48 5.45
C PRO A 390 19.10 1.06 6.72
N GLY A 391 19.93 1.75 7.50
CA GLY A 391 19.44 2.47 8.65
C GLY A 391 19.61 1.75 9.94
N VAL A 392 18.79 1.96 10.96
CA VAL A 392 18.98 1.47 12.31
C VAL A 392 18.22 0.14 12.52
N GLY A 393 18.89 -0.91 13.14
CA GLY A 393 18.17 -2.09 13.57
C GLY A 393 17.71 -1.96 15.04
N VAL A 394 16.47 -2.37 15.31
CA VAL A 394 15.93 -2.33 16.68
C VAL A 394 15.54 -3.74 17.09
N THR A 395 16.01 -4.16 18.28
CA THR A 395 15.85 -5.53 18.69
C THR A 395 15.15 -5.54 20.06
N TYR A 396 14.01 -6.23 20.11
CA TYR A 396 13.39 -6.52 21.40
C TYR A 396 13.98 -7.74 22.08
N MET A 397 14.17 -7.63 23.42
CA MET A 397 14.85 -8.70 24.14
C MET A 397 14.21 -10.07 23.79
N GLY A 398 15.07 -11.03 23.37
CA GLY A 398 14.61 -12.41 23.10
C GLY A 398 14.57 -12.74 21.63
N GLU A 399 14.54 -11.68 20.81
CA GLU A 399 14.53 -11.90 19.36
C GLU A 399 15.79 -12.61 18.87
N GLU A 400 16.94 -12.32 19.46
CA GLU A 400 18.20 -12.98 19.15
C GLU A 400 18.19 -14.46 19.43
N LEU A 401 17.25 -14.88 20.29
CA LEU A 401 17.15 -16.30 20.63
C LEU A 401 16.00 -16.97 19.93
N GLY A 402 15.07 -16.17 19.39
CA GLY A 402 13.87 -16.75 18.85
C GLY A 402 12.84 -17.07 19.89
N LEU A 403 12.72 -16.21 20.90
CA LEU A 403 11.73 -16.50 21.93
C LEU A 403 10.33 -16.31 21.39
N VAL A 404 9.36 -17.11 21.90
CA VAL A 404 7.95 -17.06 21.42
C VAL A 404 7.07 -16.53 22.56
N ASP A 405 5.86 -16.10 22.23
CA ASP A 405 4.92 -15.74 23.28
C ASP A 405 4.84 -16.78 24.39
N GLY A 406 4.78 -16.29 25.66
CA GLY A 406 4.56 -17.23 26.75
C GLY A 406 3.08 -17.38 27.04
N TYR A 407 2.72 -18.57 27.54
CA TYR A 407 1.36 -18.75 27.98
C TYR A 407 1.14 -18.04 29.35
N VAL A 408 0.08 -17.20 29.46
CA VAL A 408 -0.31 -16.56 30.74
C VAL A 408 -1.75 -16.78 30.99
N SER A 409 -2.10 -17.51 32.05
CA SER A 409 -3.48 -17.83 32.33
C SER A 409 -4.28 -16.54 32.70
N TRP A 410 -5.61 -16.65 32.67
CA TRP A 410 -6.48 -15.52 33.10
C TRP A 410 -6.10 -15.09 34.54
N GLU A 411 -5.89 -16.08 35.42
CA GLU A 411 -5.55 -15.80 36.86
C GLU A 411 -4.21 -15.11 36.99
N ASP A 412 -3.33 -15.31 36.00
CA ASP A 412 -2.00 -14.72 36.11
C ASP A 412 -1.95 -13.43 35.32
N THR A 413 -3.02 -13.08 34.60
CA THR A 413 -2.95 -11.93 33.74
C THR A 413 -2.99 -10.67 34.60
N VAL A 414 -2.12 -9.70 34.29
CA VAL A 414 -2.07 -8.47 35.11
C VAL A 414 -2.12 -7.27 34.18
N ASP A 415 -2.24 -7.47 32.89
CA ASP A 415 -2.24 -6.41 31.92
C ASP A 415 -3.64 -5.74 31.92
N PRO A 416 -3.70 -4.41 32.08
CA PRO A 416 -5.01 -3.76 32.15
C PRO A 416 -5.85 -4.02 30.88
N SER A 417 -5.22 -4.01 29.70
CA SER A 417 -5.95 -4.29 28.47
C SER A 417 -6.64 -5.65 28.50
N GLY A 418 -5.98 -6.71 28.99
CA GLY A 418 -6.64 -8.03 29.13
C GLY A 418 -7.59 -8.06 30.30
N CYS A 419 -7.27 -7.43 31.45
CA CYS A 419 -8.04 -7.56 32.67
C CYS A 419 -9.40 -6.87 32.47
N ASN A 420 -9.45 -5.80 31.66
CA ASN A 420 -10.65 -4.99 31.57
C ASN A 420 -11.64 -5.59 30.58
N THR A 421 -11.26 -6.69 29.92
CA THR A 421 -12.19 -7.35 29.06
C THR A 421 -13.27 -8.14 29.76
N ASN A 422 -13.01 -8.51 31.05
CA ASN A 422 -13.90 -9.39 31.81
C ASN A 422 -14.29 -10.61 31.01
N ASP A 423 -13.37 -11.14 30.22
CA ASP A 423 -13.63 -12.23 29.31
C ASP A 423 -12.51 -13.29 29.54
N PRO A 424 -12.75 -14.29 30.44
CA PRO A 424 -11.68 -15.22 30.80
C PRO A 424 -11.26 -16.07 29.60
N ILE A 425 -12.07 -16.12 28.55
CA ILE A 425 -11.76 -16.96 27.39
C ILE A 425 -10.95 -16.19 26.37
N ASN A 426 -11.28 -14.94 26.12
CA ASN A 426 -10.67 -14.26 24.98
C ASN A 426 -9.75 -13.13 25.43
N TYR A 427 -9.39 -13.06 26.70
CA TYR A 427 -8.56 -11.95 27.21
C TYR A 427 -7.20 -11.88 26.53
N VAL A 428 -6.68 -13.03 26.10
CA VAL A 428 -5.34 -13.11 25.56
C VAL A 428 -5.27 -12.29 24.25
N LEU A 429 -6.42 -12.11 23.52
CA LEU A 429 -6.39 -11.32 22.29
C LEU A 429 -6.11 -9.86 22.55
N SER A 430 -6.38 -9.44 23.78
CA SER A 430 -6.13 -8.05 24.16
C SER A 430 -4.92 -7.91 25.06
N SER A 431 -4.48 -8.99 25.73
CA SER A 431 -3.48 -8.85 26.74
C SER A 431 -2.09 -8.76 26.09
N ARG A 432 -1.24 -7.96 26.69
CA ARG A 432 0.16 -7.86 26.28
C ARG A 432 1.11 -8.73 27.09
N ASP A 433 0.65 -9.45 28.10
CA ASP A 433 1.46 -10.23 29.02
C ASP A 433 2.25 -11.32 28.32
N PRO A 434 1.66 -11.98 27.31
CA PRO A 434 2.44 -13.09 26.70
C PRO A 434 3.79 -12.66 26.13
N GLU A 435 3.88 -11.47 25.61
CA GLU A 435 5.14 -11.04 25.00
C GLU A 435 6.06 -10.40 26.05
N ARG A 436 5.64 -10.30 27.33
CA ARG A 436 6.44 -9.70 28.44
C ARG A 436 6.91 -10.74 29.42
N THR A 437 6.73 -12.01 29.10
CA THR A 437 7.17 -13.03 30.05
C THR A 437 8.69 -12.95 30.32
N PRO A 438 9.13 -13.46 31.52
CA PRO A 438 10.55 -13.33 31.92
C PRO A 438 11.53 -13.92 30.87
N PHE A 439 12.70 -13.28 30.67
CA PHE A 439 13.78 -13.67 29.76
C PHE A 439 14.37 -15.03 30.14
N GLN A 440 14.83 -15.86 29.18
CA GLN A 440 15.23 -17.22 29.43
C GLN A 440 16.78 -17.36 29.39
N TRP A 441 17.48 -17.34 30.55
CA TRP A 441 18.94 -17.35 30.63
C TRP A 441 19.52 -18.78 30.63
N ASN A 442 18.85 -19.69 31.37
CA ASN A 442 19.33 -21.09 31.47
C ASN A 442 18.23 -22.03 31.90
N ALA A 443 18.58 -23.36 32.09
CA ALA A 443 17.55 -24.39 32.33
C ALA A 443 17.20 -24.44 33.81
N ASP A 444 17.74 -23.51 34.60
CA ASP A 444 17.51 -23.59 36.04
C ASP A 444 16.12 -23.03 36.34
N LYS A 445 15.77 -23.10 37.64
CA LYS A 445 14.52 -22.55 38.12
C LYS A 445 14.24 -21.15 37.50
N ASN A 446 12.97 -20.99 37.01
CA ASN A 446 12.50 -19.77 36.38
C ASN A 446 13.41 -19.28 35.25
N ALA A 447 14.03 -20.20 34.55
CA ALA A 447 14.90 -19.98 33.42
C ALA A 447 16.12 -19.12 33.76
N GLY A 448 16.61 -19.16 35.04
CA GLY A 448 17.74 -18.34 35.43
C GLY A 448 17.37 -16.89 35.56
N PHE A 449 16.11 -16.52 35.31
CA PHE A 449 15.64 -15.15 35.50
C PHE A 449 15.60 -14.76 36.98
N SER A 450 15.07 -15.65 37.86
CA SER A 450 14.94 -15.34 39.29
C SER A 450 15.13 -16.56 40.17
N THR A 451 15.57 -16.35 41.44
CA THR A 451 15.64 -17.45 42.46
C THR A 451 14.35 -17.48 43.29
N ALA A 452 13.36 -16.58 43.11
CA ALA A 452 12.12 -16.56 43.88
C ALA A 452 11.24 -17.76 43.54
N ASP A 453 10.29 -18.09 44.44
CA ASP A 453 9.36 -19.19 44.18
C ASP A 453 8.40 -18.85 43.05
N ARG A 454 8.00 -17.57 42.96
CA ARG A 454 7.13 -17.14 41.86
C ARG A 454 7.66 -15.84 41.26
N THR A 455 7.47 -15.78 39.96
CA THR A 455 7.80 -14.51 39.26
C THR A 455 6.58 -13.69 38.96
N TRP A 456 6.79 -12.40 38.63
CA TRP A 456 5.61 -11.57 38.38
C TRP A 456 4.79 -12.05 37.21
N LEU A 457 5.44 -12.67 36.18
CA LEU A 457 4.75 -13.48 35.22
C LEU A 457 5.37 -14.84 35.07
N PRO A 458 4.60 -15.82 34.60
CA PRO A 458 5.18 -17.15 34.45
C PRO A 458 6.26 -17.15 33.34
N VAL A 459 7.25 -18.05 33.52
CA VAL A 459 8.26 -18.19 32.46
C VAL A 459 7.66 -19.03 31.34
N ALA A 460 8.02 -18.65 30.10
CA ALA A 460 7.49 -19.39 28.97
C ALA A 460 7.94 -20.86 28.96
N ASP A 461 7.11 -21.78 28.40
CA ASP A 461 7.48 -23.19 28.26
C ASP A 461 8.68 -23.35 27.31
N GLY A 462 9.48 -24.46 27.42
CA GLY A 462 10.53 -24.74 26.45
C GLY A 462 11.86 -24.05 26.83
N TYR A 463 11.96 -23.36 28.01
CA TYR A 463 13.18 -22.61 28.37
C TYR A 463 14.36 -23.56 28.66
N GLU A 464 14.06 -24.87 28.80
CA GLU A 464 15.13 -25.85 29.11
C GLU A 464 16.06 -26.00 27.91
N THR A 465 15.52 -25.78 26.71
CA THR A 465 16.34 -25.94 25.48
C THR A 465 16.44 -24.63 24.72
N LEU A 466 15.52 -23.68 24.88
CA LEU A 466 15.55 -22.41 24.20
C LEU A 466 15.97 -21.34 25.22
N ASN A 467 17.27 -21.21 25.44
CA ASN A 467 17.84 -20.23 26.37
C ASN A 467 19.23 -19.86 26.00
N VAL A 468 19.75 -18.83 26.66
CA VAL A 468 21.08 -18.29 26.31
C VAL A 468 22.15 -19.33 26.50
N GLU A 469 22.20 -20.01 27.67
CA GLU A 469 23.29 -20.95 27.97
C GLU A 469 23.31 -22.07 26.92
N ALA A 470 22.14 -22.60 26.52
CA ALA A 470 22.08 -23.70 25.57
C ALA A 470 22.56 -23.22 24.19
N GLN A 471 22.17 -22.03 23.74
CA GLN A 471 22.51 -21.57 22.38
C GLN A 471 23.95 -21.10 22.29
N VAL A 472 24.50 -20.65 23.45
CA VAL A 472 25.96 -20.36 23.50
C VAL A 472 26.73 -21.67 23.32
N ALA A 473 26.27 -22.78 23.96
CA ALA A 473 26.99 -24.04 23.92
C ALA A 473 26.83 -24.72 22.57
N ALA A 474 25.77 -24.35 21.80
CA ALA A 474 25.49 -25.06 20.57
C ALA A 474 26.49 -24.70 19.49
N GLU A 475 26.85 -25.64 18.61
CA GLU A 475 27.74 -25.37 17.49
C GLU A 475 27.14 -24.28 16.58
N ARG A 476 25.84 -24.34 16.35
CA ARG A 476 25.11 -23.35 15.58
C ARG A 476 23.79 -23.07 16.30
N SER A 477 23.46 -21.81 16.43
CA SER A 477 22.20 -21.40 17.09
C SER A 477 21.72 -20.08 16.55
N HIS A 478 20.46 -19.76 16.87
CA HIS A 478 19.95 -18.43 16.47
C HIS A 478 20.84 -17.31 17.02
N LEU A 479 21.28 -17.46 18.26
CA LEU A 479 22.14 -16.47 18.89
C LEU A 479 23.43 -16.24 18.13
N LYS A 480 24.12 -17.31 17.69
CA LYS A 480 25.39 -17.16 16.99
C LYS A 480 25.14 -16.55 15.62
N VAL A 481 24.02 -16.93 14.98
CA VAL A 481 23.70 -16.33 13.71
C VAL A 481 23.46 -14.82 13.88
N TYR A 482 22.67 -14.43 14.87
CA TYR A 482 22.45 -13.03 15.19
C TYR A 482 23.75 -12.26 15.41
N GLN A 483 24.70 -12.81 16.19
CA GLN A 483 25.99 -12.16 16.45
C GLN A 483 26.75 -11.98 15.15
N ALA A 484 26.69 -12.99 14.26
CA ALA A 484 27.38 -12.87 13.01
C ALA A 484 26.74 -11.77 12.15
N LEU A 485 25.40 -11.66 12.19
CA LEU A 485 24.73 -10.63 11.42
C LEU A 485 25.10 -9.25 11.95
N ALA A 486 25.08 -9.09 13.28
CA ALA A 486 25.50 -7.86 13.87
C ALA A 486 26.90 -7.47 13.46
N SER A 487 27.83 -8.43 13.42
CA SER A 487 29.17 -8.14 12.94
C SER A 487 29.17 -7.72 11.49
N LEU A 488 28.41 -8.44 10.68
CA LEU A 488 28.36 -8.15 9.25
C LEU A 488 27.82 -6.74 9.00
N ARG A 489 26.84 -6.31 9.76
CA ARG A 489 26.28 -4.99 9.62
C ARG A 489 27.32 -3.90 9.72
N GLN A 490 28.42 -4.13 10.44
CA GLN A 490 29.46 -3.11 10.55
C GLN A 490 30.24 -2.96 9.23
N ASP A 491 30.00 -3.82 8.25
CA ASP A 491 30.67 -3.77 6.99
C ASP A 491 30.25 -2.46 6.25
N LYS A 492 31.15 -1.87 5.46
CA LYS A 492 30.89 -0.57 4.79
C LYS A 492 29.69 -0.70 3.84
N VAL A 493 29.46 -1.91 3.32
CA VAL A 493 28.35 -2.08 2.39
C VAL A 493 27.03 -1.87 3.10
N PHE A 494 26.88 -2.37 4.32
CA PHE A 494 25.62 -2.25 5.02
C PHE A 494 25.54 -0.90 5.74
N ARG A 495 26.67 -0.21 6.00
CA ARG A 495 26.60 1.06 6.66
C ARG A 495 26.32 2.16 5.65
N PHE A 496 26.83 1.98 4.39
CA PHE A 496 26.80 3.12 3.47
C PHE A 496 26.21 2.74 2.15
N GLY A 497 25.95 1.46 2.00
CA GLY A 497 25.71 0.96 0.67
C GLY A 497 24.28 1.26 0.27
N ARG A 498 24.04 1.17 -1.02
CA ARG A 498 22.72 1.29 -1.61
C ARG A 498 21.88 0.04 -1.45
N TYR A 499 20.58 0.25 -1.75
CA TYR A 499 19.61 -0.82 -1.50
C TYR A 499 18.68 -0.97 -2.69
N ASP A 500 18.50 -2.23 -3.15
CA ASP A 500 17.32 -2.58 -3.98
C ASP A 500 16.86 -3.98 -3.68
N SER A 501 15.61 -4.24 -4.05
CA SER A 501 15.06 -5.57 -3.72
C SER A 501 14.10 -6.08 -4.72
N LEU A 502 13.90 -7.41 -4.69
CA LEU A 502 12.96 -8.06 -5.58
C LEU A 502 12.20 -9.13 -4.82
N ALA A 503 10.89 -9.20 -5.11
CA ALA A 503 10.17 -10.41 -4.80
C ALA A 503 10.37 -11.42 -5.96
N MET A 504 11.28 -12.39 -5.78
CA MET A 504 11.65 -13.29 -6.90
C MET A 504 10.48 -14.14 -7.35
N ASN A 505 9.71 -14.52 -6.35
CA ASN A 505 8.43 -15.20 -6.53
C ASN A 505 7.59 -15.03 -5.27
N HIS A 506 6.52 -15.88 -5.19
CA HIS A 506 5.62 -15.77 -4.05
C HIS A 506 6.37 -15.95 -2.69
N ASP A 507 7.44 -16.74 -2.64
CA ASP A 507 8.07 -17.15 -1.37
C ASP A 507 9.42 -16.52 -1.13
N VAL A 508 10.17 -16.11 -2.17
CA VAL A 508 11.58 -15.82 -1.97
C VAL A 508 11.73 -14.31 -2.10
N PHE A 509 12.10 -13.65 -1.00
CA PHE A 509 12.46 -12.24 -0.96
C PHE A 509 13.98 -12.04 -1.01
N VAL A 510 14.45 -11.15 -1.91
CA VAL A 510 15.89 -10.92 -2.04
C VAL A 510 16.17 -9.44 -2.05
N PHE A 511 17.13 -9.00 -1.22
CA PHE A 511 17.58 -7.66 -1.48
C PHE A 511 19.06 -7.58 -1.62
N ARG A 512 19.50 -6.53 -2.36
CA ARG A 512 20.87 -6.31 -2.62
C ARG A 512 21.38 -5.05 -1.95
N ARG A 513 22.58 -5.15 -1.32
CA ARG A 513 23.35 -4.03 -0.85
C ARG A 513 24.68 -3.89 -1.54
N TRP A 514 25.02 -2.64 -1.95
CA TRP A 514 26.31 -2.54 -2.60
C TRP A 514 26.90 -1.18 -2.32
N TYR A 515 28.22 -1.18 -2.34
CA TYR A 515 28.99 0.01 -2.04
C TYR A 515 30.40 -0.14 -2.70
N HIS A 516 30.82 0.80 -3.65
CA HIS A 516 32.15 0.84 -4.32
C HIS A 516 32.52 -0.54 -4.88
N GLY A 517 31.60 -1.25 -5.62
CA GLY A 517 31.94 -2.50 -6.34
C GLY A 517 31.74 -3.74 -5.47
N GLU A 518 31.52 -3.59 -4.14
CA GLU A 518 31.25 -4.76 -3.27
C GLU A 518 29.75 -4.98 -3.15
N THR A 519 29.32 -6.26 -3.30
CA THR A 519 27.90 -6.51 -3.35
C THR A 519 27.53 -7.67 -2.43
N TYR A 520 26.42 -7.50 -1.67
CA TYR A 520 25.84 -8.58 -0.91
C TYR A 520 24.42 -8.83 -1.39
N LEU A 521 24.07 -10.12 -1.54
CA LEU A 521 22.66 -10.47 -1.72
C LEU A 521 22.14 -11.18 -0.46
N VAL A 522 20.98 -10.73 -0.02
CA VAL A 522 20.31 -11.39 1.09
C VAL A 522 19.12 -12.16 0.55
N VAL A 523 19.18 -13.51 0.67
CA VAL A 523 18.13 -14.34 0.12
C VAL A 523 17.33 -15.00 1.24
N VAL A 524 16.01 -14.71 1.29
CA VAL A 524 15.19 -15.22 2.38
C VAL A 524 14.01 -15.97 1.77
N ASN A 525 14.01 -17.30 1.99
CA ASN A 525 12.87 -18.09 1.63
C ASN A 525 11.80 -18.03 2.77
N MET A 526 10.68 -17.43 2.44
CA MET A 526 9.73 -17.03 3.49
C MET A 526 8.83 -18.23 3.83
N HIS A 527 8.86 -19.32 2.99
CA HIS A 527 8.06 -20.50 3.24
C HIS A 527 8.89 -21.75 3.03
N ASP A 528 8.29 -22.90 3.29
CA ASP A 528 9.06 -24.17 3.35
C ASP A 528 9.14 -24.82 1.97
N ASN A 529 8.69 -24.11 0.89
CA ASN A 529 8.85 -24.70 -0.43
C ASN A 529 10.24 -24.45 -1.01
N GLU A 530 10.79 -25.46 -1.74
CA GLU A 530 12.10 -25.32 -2.40
C GLU A 530 11.94 -24.51 -3.69
N HIS A 531 12.96 -23.62 -3.95
CA HIS A 531 12.89 -22.82 -5.16
C HIS A 531 14.23 -22.74 -5.86
N VAL A 532 14.17 -22.69 -7.21
CA VAL A 532 15.36 -22.32 -8.00
C VAL A 532 15.18 -20.87 -8.47
N ILE A 533 16.16 -20.04 -8.11
CA ILE A 533 15.99 -18.62 -8.50
C ILE A 533 17.15 -18.15 -9.35
N ASN A 534 16.90 -17.14 -10.23
CA ASN A 534 17.91 -16.52 -11.06
C ASN A 534 18.33 -15.17 -10.45
N LEU A 535 19.53 -15.09 -9.90
CA LEU A 535 19.93 -13.86 -9.21
C LEU A 535 20.51 -12.85 -10.17
N THR A 536 20.59 -13.18 -11.47
CA THR A 536 21.16 -12.25 -12.46
C THR A 536 20.16 -11.13 -12.70
N TYR A 537 18.94 -11.20 -12.14
CA TYR A 537 18.06 -10.07 -12.19
C TYR A 537 18.60 -8.86 -11.45
N PHE A 538 19.50 -9.06 -10.50
CA PHE A 538 20.18 -7.96 -9.87
C PHE A 538 21.40 -7.55 -10.71
N GLU A 539 21.59 -6.26 -10.85
CA GLU A 539 22.76 -5.74 -11.57
C GLU A 539 24.10 -6.19 -10.97
N ASN A 540 25.12 -6.41 -11.87
CA ASN A 540 26.51 -6.67 -11.47
C ASN A 540 26.58 -7.89 -10.61
N VAL A 541 25.54 -8.73 -10.77
CA VAL A 541 25.63 -10.02 -10.14
C VAL A 541 25.91 -11.02 -11.26
N ALA A 542 27.22 -11.34 -11.52
CA ALA A 542 27.61 -12.37 -12.53
C ALA A 542 28.67 -13.31 -11.93
N GLY A 543 28.58 -14.62 -12.30
CA GLY A 543 29.63 -15.53 -11.84
C GLY A 543 29.29 -16.29 -10.56
N ASP A 544 30.38 -16.87 -9.93
CA ASP A 544 30.21 -17.70 -8.72
C ASP A 544 29.90 -16.79 -7.50
N VAL A 545 28.79 -17.02 -6.80
CA VAL A 545 28.48 -16.34 -5.53
C VAL A 545 28.85 -17.25 -4.36
N SER A 546 29.48 -16.68 -3.34
CA SER A 546 29.88 -17.48 -2.16
C SER A 546 28.91 -17.20 -1.01
N VAL A 547 28.60 -18.27 -0.26
CA VAL A 547 27.74 -18.11 0.90
C VAL A 547 28.55 -17.52 2.08
N VAL A 548 28.14 -16.31 2.55
CA VAL A 548 28.86 -15.63 3.66
C VAL A 548 28.28 -16.01 5.00
N LEU A 549 26.95 -16.08 5.05
CA LEU A 549 26.28 -16.40 6.29
C LEU A 549 25.00 -17.17 5.97
N ARG A 550 24.66 -18.13 6.84
CA ARG A 550 23.45 -18.90 6.61
C ARG A 550 22.60 -19.03 7.86
N SER A 551 21.32 -19.37 7.67
CA SER A 551 20.44 -19.65 8.84
C SER A 551 20.70 -21.05 9.42
N ILE A 552 20.13 -21.37 10.58
CA ILE A 552 20.34 -22.70 11.32
C ILE A 552 19.75 -23.79 10.47
N ASP A 553 18.75 -23.49 9.62
CA ASP A 553 18.07 -24.55 8.92
C ASP A 553 18.51 -24.59 7.48
N SER A 554 19.49 -23.74 7.08
CA SER A 554 19.89 -23.76 5.71
C SER A 554 20.77 -24.96 5.40
N PRO A 555 20.47 -25.64 4.26
CA PRO A 555 21.32 -26.79 3.90
C PRO A 555 22.65 -26.32 3.29
N LYS A 556 22.84 -25.00 3.05
CA LYS A 556 24.05 -24.53 2.42
C LYS A 556 25.19 -24.32 3.38
N ASN A 557 26.46 -24.53 2.90
CA ASN A 557 27.61 -24.34 3.79
C ASN A 557 28.21 -22.96 3.57
N GLU A 558 28.58 -22.32 4.69
CA GLU A 558 29.34 -21.07 4.54
C GLU A 558 30.64 -21.32 3.73
N GLY A 559 31.00 -20.42 2.72
CA GLY A 559 32.16 -20.59 1.92
C GLY A 559 31.82 -21.44 0.70
N GLY A 560 30.60 -22.11 0.70
CA GLY A 560 30.25 -22.89 -0.43
C GLY A 560 30.05 -21.98 -1.63
N LYS A 561 30.47 -22.45 -2.80
CA LYS A 561 30.24 -21.69 -4.03
C LYS A 561 28.95 -22.18 -4.69
N MET A 562 28.01 -21.31 -4.98
CA MET A 562 26.84 -21.72 -5.75
C MET A 562 27.16 -21.57 -7.25
N ARG A 563 27.28 -22.76 -7.94
CA ARG A 563 27.69 -22.85 -9.38
C ARG A 563 26.55 -22.25 -10.24
N SER A 564 26.82 -21.24 -11.07
CA SER A 564 26.04 -20.86 -12.25
C SER A 564 25.67 -22.13 -13.08
N LEU A 565 24.54 -22.84 -12.96
CA LEU A 565 24.18 -23.88 -13.99
C LEU A 565 24.62 -23.33 -15.38
N LEU A 566 25.90 -23.18 -15.78
CA LEU A 566 26.28 -22.98 -17.16
C LEU A 566 26.09 -24.33 -17.89
N LEU A 567 24.94 -24.73 -18.39
CA LEU A 567 24.85 -25.72 -19.49
C LEU A 567 26.19 -25.70 -20.32
N LEU A 568 27.22 -26.56 -20.07
CA LEU A 568 28.29 -27.17 -20.88
C LEU A 568 28.96 -26.20 -21.91
N PRO A 569 30.31 -26.05 -21.93
CA PRO A 569 31.33 -25.19 -22.62
C PRO A 569 31.49 -25.56 -24.12
N VAL A 570 30.43 -25.92 -24.90
CA VAL A 570 30.66 -25.84 -26.36
C VAL A 570 29.87 -24.68 -26.94
N LEU A 571 29.53 -23.66 -26.15
CA LEU A 571 28.99 -22.45 -26.79
C LEU A 571 29.72 -21.20 -26.32
N PHE A 572 30.88 -21.34 -25.64
CA PHE A 572 31.59 -20.21 -24.96
C PHE A 572 32.64 -19.64 -25.91
N ALA A 573 32.75 -20.12 -27.19
CA ALA A 573 33.52 -19.32 -28.13
C ALA A 573 32.57 -18.45 -28.97
N LEU A 574 31.27 -18.31 -28.58
CA LEU A 574 30.37 -17.30 -29.18
C LEU A 574 29.77 -16.37 -28.12
N ALA A 575 30.22 -16.39 -26.84
CA ALA A 575 29.64 -15.61 -25.74
C ALA A 575 30.56 -14.43 -25.41
N PHE A 576 31.64 -14.19 -26.19
CA PHE A 576 32.24 -12.86 -26.16
C PHE A 576 31.93 -12.13 -27.45
N SER A 577 30.70 -12.21 -27.92
CA SER A 577 30.34 -11.27 -28.98
C SER A 577 28.80 -11.05 -28.96
N HIS A 578 28.22 -10.23 -28.05
CA HIS A 578 26.93 -9.45 -28.22
C HIS A 578 25.76 -10.15 -27.47
N SER A 579 25.51 -10.01 -26.16
CA SER A 579 24.21 -10.24 -25.47
C SER A 579 23.05 -10.10 -26.52
N HIS A 580 22.72 -11.08 -27.36
CA HIS A 580 21.53 -11.00 -28.23
C HIS A 580 20.29 -10.74 -27.32
N ASP A 581 19.80 -9.49 -27.20
CA ASP A 581 18.55 -9.08 -26.54
C ASP A 581 17.42 -10.05 -26.89
N LYS A 582 16.75 -10.59 -25.87
CA LYS A 582 15.57 -11.37 -26.14
C LYS A 582 14.70 -10.58 -27.17
N LYS A 583 14.40 -11.22 -28.28
CA LYS A 583 13.54 -10.59 -29.27
C LYS A 583 12.13 -10.33 -28.62
N LEU A 584 11.71 -9.03 -28.59
CA LEU A 584 10.41 -8.70 -28.00
C LEU A 584 9.29 -8.99 -29.00
N ASP A 585 8.15 -9.51 -28.55
CA ASP A 585 7.00 -9.68 -29.38
C ASP A 585 6.38 -8.28 -29.68
N TRP A 586 5.46 -8.12 -30.68
CA TRP A 586 4.94 -6.83 -31.14
C TRP A 586 4.22 -6.06 -30.00
N TRP A 587 3.71 -6.74 -28.94
CA TRP A 587 2.82 -6.08 -27.93
C TRP A 587 3.60 -5.64 -26.68
N GLU A 588 4.82 -6.13 -26.45
CA GLU A 588 5.50 -6.07 -25.13
C GLU A 588 5.97 -4.64 -24.87
N THR A 589 6.10 -3.75 -25.88
CA THR A 589 6.52 -2.37 -25.56
C THR A 589 5.77 -1.39 -26.44
N THR A 590 4.65 -1.84 -27.01
CA THR A 590 3.95 -0.94 -27.96
C THR A 590 2.95 -0.04 -27.19
N ILE A 591 2.35 0.94 -27.88
CA ILE A 591 1.27 1.79 -27.33
C ILE A 591 -0.11 1.26 -27.76
N PHE A 592 -0.96 0.94 -26.77
CA PHE A 592 -2.32 0.53 -27.04
C PHE A 592 -3.19 1.78 -26.94
N TYR A 593 -4.04 1.96 -27.91
CA TYR A 593 -4.89 3.15 -27.99
C TYR A 593 -6.37 2.70 -27.86
N GLN A 594 -7.05 3.17 -26.83
CA GLN A 594 -8.41 2.73 -26.56
C GLN A 594 -9.37 3.70 -27.32
N ILE A 595 -10.28 3.12 -28.15
CA ILE A 595 -11.26 3.92 -28.85
C ILE A 595 -12.66 3.58 -28.35
N TYR A 596 -13.37 4.64 -27.91
CA TYR A 596 -14.81 4.52 -27.67
C TYR A 596 -15.55 4.84 -28.97
N PRO A 597 -15.97 3.81 -29.73
CA PRO A 597 -16.41 4.02 -31.13
C PRO A 597 -17.49 5.08 -31.31
N ARG A 598 -18.42 5.18 -30.36
CA ARG A 598 -19.51 6.12 -30.53
C ARG A 598 -19.06 7.58 -30.50
N SER A 599 -17.88 7.83 -29.91
CA SER A 599 -17.44 9.18 -29.73
C SER A 599 -16.19 9.50 -30.52
N PHE A 600 -15.74 8.65 -31.43
CA PHE A 600 -14.42 8.89 -31.98
C PHE A 600 -14.58 9.68 -33.28
N LYS A 601 -15.38 9.16 -34.27
CA LYS A 601 -15.57 9.93 -35.50
C LYS A 601 -16.83 9.43 -36.25
N ASP A 602 -17.68 10.39 -36.61
CA ASP A 602 -18.93 10.10 -37.33
C ASP A 602 -18.73 10.36 -38.83
N SER A 603 -18.94 9.33 -39.66
CA SER A 603 -18.62 9.49 -41.09
C SER A 603 -19.92 9.70 -41.91
N ASP A 604 -21.11 9.50 -41.33
CA ASP A 604 -22.33 9.62 -42.18
C ASP A 604 -23.29 10.67 -41.62
N GLY A 605 -22.85 11.51 -40.66
CA GLY A 605 -23.58 12.66 -40.23
C GLY A 605 -24.77 12.32 -39.30
N ASP A 606 -24.85 11.12 -38.70
CA ASP A 606 -26.01 10.76 -37.81
C ASP A 606 -25.72 11.08 -36.36
N GLY A 607 -24.60 11.80 -36.08
CA GLY A 607 -24.29 12.16 -34.71
C GLY A 607 -23.65 11.04 -33.89
N ILE A 608 -23.36 9.82 -34.43
CA ILE A 608 -22.78 8.68 -33.70
C ILE A 608 -21.52 8.21 -34.46
N GLY A 609 -20.41 8.02 -33.74
CA GLY A 609 -19.19 7.50 -34.39
C GLY A 609 -19.39 6.11 -35.02
N ASP A 610 -18.65 5.78 -36.11
CA ASP A 610 -18.78 4.49 -36.73
C ASP A 610 -17.46 3.95 -37.29
N LEU A 611 -17.45 2.71 -37.81
CA LEU A 611 -16.23 2.01 -38.16
C LEU A 611 -15.54 2.72 -39.31
N ASN A 612 -16.29 3.27 -40.28
CA ASN A 612 -15.65 4.04 -41.35
C ASN A 612 -14.97 5.29 -40.83
N GLY A 613 -15.62 5.95 -39.89
CA GLY A 613 -14.95 7.07 -39.24
C GLY A 613 -13.62 6.66 -38.58
N ILE A 614 -13.62 5.54 -37.87
CA ILE A 614 -12.36 5.05 -37.30
C ILE A 614 -11.36 4.70 -38.39
N THR A 615 -11.81 4.06 -39.48
CA THR A 615 -10.92 3.66 -40.56
C THR A 615 -10.23 4.92 -41.11
N SER A 616 -10.94 6.05 -41.28
CA SER A 616 -10.34 7.25 -41.86
C SER A 616 -9.39 7.92 -40.91
N SER A 617 -9.39 7.55 -39.63
CA SER A 617 -8.50 8.23 -38.68
C SER A 617 -7.31 7.35 -38.32
N LEU A 618 -7.13 6.15 -38.90
CA LEU A 618 -6.00 5.27 -38.52
C LEU A 618 -4.67 5.89 -38.88
N GLU A 619 -4.60 6.78 -39.88
CA GLU A 619 -3.33 7.48 -40.17
C GLU A 619 -2.93 8.33 -39.02
N TYR A 620 -3.91 9.01 -38.45
CA TYR A 620 -3.61 9.79 -37.30
C TYR A 620 -2.99 8.93 -36.18
N LEU A 621 -3.56 7.75 -35.91
CA LEU A 621 -3.00 6.86 -34.86
C LEU A 621 -1.60 6.39 -35.23
N LYS A 622 -1.37 6.08 -36.52
CA LYS A 622 -0.04 5.69 -36.92
C LYS A 622 0.95 6.82 -36.63
N GLU A 623 0.54 8.05 -36.93
CA GLU A 623 1.36 9.21 -36.61
C GLU A 623 1.72 9.30 -35.13
N LEU A 624 0.87 8.85 -34.23
CA LEU A 624 1.12 8.90 -32.79
C LEU A 624 1.98 7.74 -32.31
N GLY A 625 2.40 6.83 -33.25
CA GLY A 625 3.24 5.72 -32.87
C GLY A 625 2.46 4.58 -32.25
N VAL A 626 1.15 4.51 -32.51
CA VAL A 626 0.31 3.50 -31.92
C VAL A 626 0.53 2.17 -32.66
N GLY A 627 0.76 1.12 -31.88
CA GLY A 627 0.99 -0.20 -32.49
C GLY A 627 -0.29 -1.07 -32.48
N ALA A 628 -1.24 -0.76 -31.56
CA ALA A 628 -2.52 -1.43 -31.55
C ALA A 628 -3.62 -0.56 -31.00
N THR A 629 -4.84 -0.76 -31.53
CA THR A 629 -5.97 -0.07 -30.98
C THR A 629 -7.02 -1.06 -30.56
N TRP A 630 -7.62 -0.82 -29.36
CA TRP A 630 -8.73 -1.65 -29.03
C TRP A 630 -10.03 -0.89 -29.04
N LEU A 631 -11.11 -1.56 -29.52
CA LEU A 631 -12.41 -0.95 -29.68
C LEU A 631 -13.35 -1.41 -28.58
N SER A 632 -13.93 -0.42 -27.86
CA SER A 632 -15.09 -0.81 -27.07
C SER A 632 -16.12 -1.61 -27.91
N PRO A 633 -17.11 -2.28 -27.25
CA PRO A 633 -17.98 -3.25 -27.96
C PRO A 633 -18.66 -2.63 -29.21
N ILE A 634 -18.59 -3.40 -30.33
CA ILE A 634 -19.22 -2.97 -31.60
C ILE A 634 -20.28 -3.95 -32.06
N PHE A 635 -20.68 -4.81 -31.15
CA PHE A 635 -21.53 -5.93 -31.51
C PHE A 635 -22.99 -5.47 -31.50
N LYS A 636 -23.83 -6.29 -32.16
CA LYS A 636 -25.27 -5.99 -32.17
C LYS A 636 -25.80 -5.95 -30.73
N SER A 637 -26.48 -4.85 -30.41
CA SER A 637 -26.92 -4.54 -29.11
C SER A 637 -28.08 -3.62 -28.98
N PRO A 638 -28.91 -3.80 -27.94
CA PRO A 638 -30.05 -2.90 -27.78
C PRO A 638 -29.64 -1.56 -27.22
N MET A 639 -28.41 -1.48 -26.67
CA MET A 639 -27.77 -0.21 -26.30
C MET A 639 -28.24 0.23 -24.92
N TYR A 640 -28.74 -0.68 -24.05
CA TYR A 640 -29.02 -0.35 -22.66
C TYR A 640 -27.81 0.17 -21.93
N ASP A 641 -26.65 -0.34 -22.34
CA ASP A 641 -25.39 0.07 -21.74
C ASP A 641 -24.37 0.27 -22.84
N PHE A 642 -24.87 0.81 -23.97
CA PHE A 642 -24.05 1.30 -25.08
C PHE A 642 -23.12 0.25 -25.60
N GLY A 643 -23.64 -0.98 -25.85
CA GLY A 643 -22.83 -1.98 -26.55
C GLY A 643 -22.44 -3.12 -25.64
N TYR A 644 -22.62 -2.98 -24.31
CA TYR A 644 -22.17 -4.04 -23.39
C TYR A 644 -23.32 -5.00 -23.09
N ASP A 645 -24.52 -4.79 -23.64
CA ASP A 645 -25.68 -5.69 -23.55
C ASP A 645 -25.83 -6.37 -24.92
N ILE A 646 -25.03 -7.42 -25.21
CA ILE A 646 -24.86 -7.93 -26.58
C ILE A 646 -26.02 -8.88 -26.90
N ALA A 647 -26.75 -8.58 -27.98
CA ALA A 647 -27.83 -9.45 -28.46
C ALA A 647 -27.32 -10.50 -29.45
N ASP A 648 -26.30 -10.14 -30.24
CA ASP A 648 -25.69 -11.08 -31.18
C ASP A 648 -24.17 -10.86 -31.23
N PHE A 649 -23.41 -11.88 -30.85
CA PHE A 649 -21.95 -11.75 -30.73
C PHE A 649 -21.29 -11.83 -32.11
N TYR A 650 -21.99 -12.18 -33.22
CA TYR A 650 -21.36 -12.43 -34.50
C TYR A 650 -21.71 -11.29 -35.45
N ALA A 651 -22.47 -10.28 -34.99
CA ALA A 651 -22.88 -9.26 -35.91
C ALA A 651 -22.42 -7.90 -35.40
N ILE A 652 -22.34 -6.99 -36.37
CA ILE A 652 -21.96 -5.62 -36.03
C ILE A 652 -23.21 -4.77 -35.79
N GLN A 653 -23.19 -3.84 -34.80
CA GLN A 653 -24.31 -3.01 -34.54
C GLN A 653 -24.55 -2.06 -35.69
N GLU A 654 -25.84 -1.94 -36.07
CA GLU A 654 -26.17 -1.22 -37.29
C GLU A 654 -25.67 0.23 -37.22
N GLU A 655 -25.74 0.87 -36.04
CA GLU A 655 -25.28 2.26 -35.93
C GLU A 655 -23.78 2.39 -36.13
N TYR A 656 -22.94 1.30 -35.99
CA TYR A 656 -21.53 1.41 -36.21
C TYR A 656 -21.13 1.04 -37.64
N GLY A 657 -21.97 0.31 -38.40
CA GLY A 657 -21.70 -0.11 -39.76
C GLY A 657 -22.01 -1.56 -40.03
N THR A 658 -21.37 -2.16 -41.09
CA THR A 658 -21.62 -3.55 -41.53
C THR A 658 -20.35 -4.36 -41.33
N MET A 659 -20.50 -5.69 -41.47
CA MET A 659 -19.32 -6.57 -41.46
C MET A 659 -18.31 -6.15 -42.54
N GLU A 660 -18.79 -5.73 -43.71
CA GLU A 660 -17.90 -5.23 -44.75
C GLU A 660 -17.07 -4.02 -44.28
N ASP A 661 -17.71 -3.04 -43.63
CA ASP A 661 -16.96 -1.92 -43.04
C ASP A 661 -15.90 -2.41 -42.08
N PHE A 662 -16.20 -3.45 -41.26
CA PHE A 662 -15.19 -4.02 -40.38
C PHE A 662 -14.03 -4.59 -41.19
N ASP A 663 -14.30 -5.35 -42.29
CA ASP A 663 -13.23 -5.90 -43.11
C ASP A 663 -12.38 -4.75 -43.65
N ASN A 664 -13.00 -3.63 -44.09
CA ASN A 664 -12.23 -2.51 -44.56
C ASN A 664 -11.34 -1.93 -43.48
N LEU A 665 -11.88 -1.82 -42.28
CA LEU A 665 -11.07 -1.39 -41.19
C LEU A 665 -9.85 -2.29 -40.96
N MET A 666 -10.03 -3.62 -40.97
CA MET A 666 -8.93 -4.55 -40.78
C MET A 666 -7.90 -4.39 -41.90
N ALA A 667 -8.36 -4.20 -43.17
CA ALA A 667 -7.45 -4.10 -44.30
C ALA A 667 -6.58 -2.84 -44.16
N LYS A 668 -7.23 -1.71 -43.87
CA LYS A 668 -6.48 -0.49 -43.67
C LYS A 668 -5.50 -0.59 -42.49
N ALA A 669 -5.94 -1.14 -41.38
CA ALA A 669 -5.06 -1.35 -40.22
C ALA A 669 -3.84 -2.20 -40.57
N LYS A 670 -4.06 -3.28 -41.31
CA LYS A 670 -2.95 -4.12 -41.76
C LYS A 670 -1.97 -3.27 -42.60
N GLU A 671 -2.47 -2.41 -43.53
CA GLU A 671 -1.60 -1.55 -44.33
C GLU A 671 -0.73 -0.65 -43.47
N LEU A 672 -1.27 -0.25 -42.33
CA LEU A 672 -0.52 0.68 -41.48
C LEU A 672 0.17 -0.04 -40.36
N ASP A 673 0.11 -1.40 -40.37
CA ASP A 673 0.70 -2.19 -39.31
C ASP A 673 0.16 -1.80 -37.95
N ILE A 674 -1.12 -1.57 -37.86
CA ILE A 674 -1.80 -1.39 -36.60
C ILE A 674 -2.66 -2.60 -36.28
N LYS A 675 -2.47 -3.17 -35.06
CA LYS A 675 -3.29 -4.34 -34.70
C LYS A 675 -4.65 -3.89 -34.13
N ILE A 676 -5.68 -4.69 -34.48
CA ILE A 676 -7.02 -4.39 -33.95
C ILE A 676 -7.38 -5.40 -32.86
N VAL A 677 -7.74 -4.86 -31.70
CA VAL A 677 -8.18 -5.65 -30.54
C VAL A 677 -9.64 -5.31 -30.26
N LEU A 678 -10.44 -6.33 -29.85
CA LEU A 678 -11.82 -6.05 -29.56
C LEU A 678 -12.15 -6.29 -28.11
N ASP A 679 -13.18 -5.59 -27.67
CA ASP A 679 -13.72 -5.93 -26.38
C ASP A 679 -14.46 -7.26 -26.46
N PHE A 680 -14.29 -8.07 -25.43
CA PHE A 680 -14.96 -9.36 -25.28
C PHE A 680 -15.78 -9.31 -23.97
N VAL A 681 -17.13 -9.40 -24.07
CA VAL A 681 -18.03 -9.29 -22.88
C VAL A 681 -18.64 -10.66 -22.60
N PRO A 682 -17.97 -11.47 -21.77
CA PRO A 682 -18.43 -12.87 -21.66
C PRO A 682 -19.39 -13.11 -20.51
N ASN A 683 -19.54 -12.14 -19.61
CA ASN A 683 -20.27 -12.38 -18.36
C ASN A 683 -21.76 -12.50 -18.63
N HIS A 684 -22.28 -11.65 -19.50
CA HIS A 684 -23.71 -11.59 -19.72
C HIS A 684 -24.03 -11.36 -21.19
N THR A 685 -25.36 -11.59 -21.55
CA THR A 685 -25.92 -11.16 -22.83
C THR A 685 -27.07 -10.16 -22.64
N SER A 686 -27.76 -9.81 -23.77
CA SER A 686 -28.93 -8.97 -23.64
C SER A 686 -30.15 -9.84 -23.39
N ASN A 687 -31.13 -9.26 -22.70
CA ASN A 687 -32.36 -10.01 -22.56
C ASN A 687 -33.15 -10.08 -23.89
N GLU A 688 -32.61 -9.47 -24.94
CA GLU A 688 -33.13 -9.60 -26.30
C GLU A 688 -32.31 -10.55 -27.15
N SER A 689 -31.38 -11.28 -26.53
CA SER A 689 -30.60 -12.25 -27.30
C SER A 689 -31.47 -13.45 -27.65
N VAL A 690 -31.11 -14.11 -28.75
CA VAL A 690 -31.87 -15.28 -29.14
C VAL A 690 -31.79 -16.33 -28.01
N TRP A 691 -30.65 -16.37 -27.27
CA TRP A 691 -30.53 -17.35 -26.20
C TRP A 691 -31.54 -17.09 -25.08
N PHE A 692 -31.70 -15.86 -24.67
CA PHE A 692 -32.58 -15.54 -23.53
C PHE A 692 -34.04 -15.66 -23.98
N GLU A 693 -34.39 -15.18 -25.18
CA GLU A 693 -35.76 -15.33 -25.68
C GLU A 693 -36.16 -16.79 -25.73
N GLU A 694 -35.25 -17.61 -26.28
CA GLU A 694 -35.56 -19.04 -26.33
C GLU A 694 -35.69 -19.65 -24.93
N ALA A 695 -34.89 -19.15 -24.00
CA ALA A 695 -35.02 -19.62 -22.61
C ALA A 695 -36.40 -19.27 -22.07
N LEU A 696 -36.94 -18.10 -22.40
CA LEU A 696 -38.24 -17.73 -21.91
C LEU A 696 -39.32 -18.55 -22.56
N ARG A 697 -39.05 -19.10 -23.78
CA ARG A 697 -40.02 -19.98 -24.42
C ARG A 697 -39.92 -21.40 -23.95
N GLY A 698 -39.06 -21.69 -22.96
CA GLY A 698 -38.98 -23.01 -22.38
C GLY A 698 -38.02 -23.92 -23.09
N HIS A 699 -37.21 -23.40 -23.99
CA HIS A 699 -36.17 -24.22 -24.65
C HIS A 699 -35.14 -24.75 -23.60
N GLU A 700 -34.97 -26.08 -23.54
CA GLU A 700 -34.24 -26.73 -22.43
C GLU A 700 -32.76 -26.31 -22.44
N LYS A 701 -32.13 -26.34 -23.63
CA LYS A 701 -30.73 -25.98 -23.74
C LYS A 701 -30.48 -24.52 -23.29
N TYR A 702 -31.27 -23.54 -23.79
CA TYR A 702 -30.98 -22.14 -23.56
C TYR A 702 -31.45 -21.71 -22.17
N TYR A 703 -32.47 -22.41 -21.62
CA TYR A 703 -32.89 -22.16 -20.22
C TYR A 703 -31.69 -22.27 -19.27
N ASP A 704 -30.80 -23.27 -19.47
CA ASP A 704 -29.68 -23.50 -18.57
C ASP A 704 -28.50 -22.56 -18.87
N TYR A 705 -28.63 -21.74 -19.91
CA TYR A 705 -27.58 -20.76 -20.15
C TYR A 705 -27.62 -19.64 -19.13
N PHE A 706 -28.74 -19.49 -18.40
CA PHE A 706 -28.87 -18.37 -17.47
C PHE A 706 -29.10 -18.90 -16.07
N ILE A 707 -29.04 -18.00 -15.10
CA ILE A 707 -29.18 -18.37 -13.70
C ILE A 707 -30.60 -17.99 -13.26
N TRP A 708 -31.39 -19.01 -12.81
CA TRP A 708 -32.79 -18.81 -12.40
C TRP A 708 -32.94 -19.22 -10.93
N GLU A 709 -33.86 -18.54 -10.23
CA GLU A 709 -34.08 -18.91 -8.85
C GLU A 709 -35.49 -18.54 -8.39
N ASP A 710 -35.97 -19.38 -7.44
CA ASP A 710 -37.27 -19.08 -6.85
C ASP A 710 -37.18 -17.87 -5.89
N GLY A 711 -38.24 -17.04 -5.89
CA GLY A 711 -38.32 -16.00 -4.88
C GLY A 711 -38.63 -16.55 -3.50
N VAL A 712 -38.50 -15.70 -2.46
CA VAL A 712 -38.78 -16.08 -1.10
C VAL A 712 -40.06 -15.35 -0.71
N VAL A 713 -41.07 -16.11 -0.26
CA VAL A 713 -42.35 -15.50 0.12
C VAL A 713 -42.31 -15.20 1.61
N ASP A 714 -42.60 -13.94 1.95
CA ASP A 714 -42.57 -13.63 3.36
C ASP A 714 -43.92 -13.98 4.01
N GLU A 715 -44.05 -13.74 5.35
CA GLU A 715 -45.20 -14.17 6.19
C GLU A 715 -46.50 -13.53 5.67
N ASN A 716 -46.38 -12.43 4.93
CA ASN A 716 -47.54 -11.74 4.35
C ASN A 716 -47.83 -12.18 2.92
N GLY A 717 -47.17 -13.23 2.43
CA GLY A 717 -47.43 -13.70 1.09
C GLY A 717 -46.76 -12.87 0.01
N VAL A 718 -45.93 -11.88 0.33
CA VAL A 718 -45.23 -11.06 -0.66
C VAL A 718 -43.95 -11.77 -1.14
N MET A 719 -43.79 -11.90 -2.49
CA MET A 719 -42.66 -12.60 -3.09
C MET A 719 -41.43 -11.63 -3.14
N HIS A 720 -40.38 -12.08 -2.57
CA HIS A 720 -39.07 -11.32 -2.53
C HIS A 720 -37.98 -12.04 -3.32
N PRO A 721 -36.98 -11.27 -3.80
CA PRO A 721 -35.83 -11.91 -4.43
C PRO A 721 -35.20 -12.99 -3.51
N PRO A 722 -34.44 -13.88 -4.11
CA PRO A 722 -33.88 -15.04 -3.37
C PRO A 722 -32.92 -14.63 -2.25
N ASN A 723 -32.20 -13.54 -2.41
CA ASN A 723 -31.33 -13.06 -1.38
C ASN A 723 -31.04 -11.55 -1.52
N ASN A 724 -30.06 -10.99 -0.73
CA ASN A 724 -29.92 -9.52 -0.67
C ASN A 724 -28.88 -9.00 -1.68
N TRP A 725 -28.60 -9.74 -2.71
CA TRP A 725 -27.55 -9.31 -3.63
C TRP A 725 -28.01 -8.06 -4.35
N VAL A 726 -27.06 -7.15 -4.58
CA VAL A 726 -27.37 -5.86 -5.17
C VAL A 726 -26.58 -5.73 -6.50
N SER A 727 -27.23 -5.17 -7.57
CA SER A 727 -26.56 -4.94 -8.82
C SER A 727 -25.53 -3.81 -8.75
N VAL A 728 -24.54 -3.82 -9.68
CA VAL A 728 -23.45 -2.83 -9.67
C VAL A 728 -24.06 -1.47 -9.94
N PHE A 729 -25.13 -1.40 -10.76
CA PHE A 729 -25.76 -0.13 -11.04
C PHE A 729 -26.93 0.13 -10.14
N ARG A 730 -27.02 -0.52 -8.97
CA ARG A 730 -27.91 -0.17 -7.88
C ARG A 730 -29.13 -1.10 -7.93
N LYS A 731 -29.86 -1.33 -6.81
CA LYS A 731 -31.06 -2.16 -6.67
C LYS A 731 -30.77 -3.63 -6.76
N SER A 732 -31.87 -4.40 -6.68
CA SER A 732 -31.75 -5.84 -6.59
C SER A 732 -30.98 -6.40 -7.82
N ALA A 733 -30.17 -7.45 -7.60
CA ALA A 733 -29.48 -8.13 -8.72
C ALA A 733 -30.39 -9.22 -9.28
N TRP A 734 -31.69 -9.24 -8.89
CA TRP A 734 -32.61 -10.27 -9.33
C TRP A 734 -33.82 -9.60 -9.98
N GLU A 735 -34.25 -10.20 -11.10
CA GLU A 735 -35.42 -9.69 -11.78
C GLU A 735 -36.42 -10.83 -12.04
N TYR A 736 -37.69 -10.61 -11.65
CA TYR A 736 -38.71 -11.66 -11.76
C TYR A 736 -39.27 -11.68 -13.20
N ARG A 737 -39.49 -12.91 -13.73
CA ARG A 737 -40.08 -13.07 -15.05
C ARG A 737 -41.26 -13.99 -14.96
N GLU A 738 -42.41 -13.45 -15.34
CA GLU A 738 -43.67 -14.21 -15.21
C GLU A 738 -43.69 -15.42 -16.13
N GLU A 739 -43.15 -15.30 -17.33
CA GLU A 739 -43.10 -16.37 -18.33
C GLU A 739 -42.53 -17.65 -17.80
N VAL A 740 -41.59 -17.51 -16.89
CA VAL A 740 -40.98 -18.74 -16.35
C VAL A 740 -41.19 -18.85 -14.85
N GLY A 741 -41.96 -17.92 -14.22
CA GLY A 741 -42.28 -17.94 -12.80
C GLY A 741 -41.03 -17.92 -11.92
N LYS A 742 -39.92 -17.31 -12.35
CA LYS A 742 -38.67 -17.33 -11.58
C LYS A 742 -37.95 -15.98 -11.69
N TYR A 743 -37.02 -15.75 -10.75
CA TYR A 743 -36.04 -14.63 -10.85
C TYR A 743 -34.83 -15.02 -11.68
N TYR A 744 -34.42 -14.18 -12.58
CA TYR A 744 -33.08 -14.38 -13.16
C TYR A 744 -32.06 -13.41 -12.58
N PHE A 745 -30.79 -13.83 -12.58
CA PHE A 745 -29.73 -13.08 -11.95
C PHE A 745 -29.11 -12.13 -12.99
N HIS A 746 -28.87 -10.88 -12.59
CA HIS A 746 -28.09 -9.94 -13.37
C HIS A 746 -27.19 -9.07 -12.52
N GLN A 747 -25.94 -8.87 -12.98
CA GLN A 747 -24.94 -8.15 -12.16
C GLN A 747 -25.06 -6.66 -12.43
N PHE A 748 -25.51 -6.27 -13.63
CA PHE A 748 -25.43 -4.87 -13.99
C PHE A 748 -26.84 -4.34 -14.21
N VAL A 749 -27.29 -4.23 -15.46
CA VAL A 749 -28.67 -3.71 -15.67
C VAL A 749 -29.61 -4.87 -15.93
N ILE A 750 -30.91 -4.60 -15.76
CA ILE A 750 -31.93 -5.67 -15.89
C ILE A 750 -31.85 -6.27 -17.30
N GLY A 751 -31.51 -5.49 -18.31
CA GLY A 751 -31.38 -5.97 -19.66
C GLY A 751 -30.14 -6.84 -19.89
N GLN A 752 -29.38 -7.22 -18.82
CA GLN A 752 -28.11 -7.93 -18.99
C GLN A 752 -28.16 -9.19 -18.15
N PRO A 753 -29.00 -10.17 -18.57
CA PRO A 753 -29.01 -11.40 -17.76
C PRO A 753 -27.64 -12.12 -17.81
N ASP A 754 -27.16 -12.60 -16.66
CA ASP A 754 -25.83 -13.24 -16.59
C ASP A 754 -25.87 -14.66 -17.12
N LEU A 755 -24.79 -15.04 -17.82
CA LEU A 755 -24.65 -16.38 -18.32
C LEU A 755 -24.18 -17.34 -17.19
N ASN A 756 -24.63 -18.57 -17.24
CA ASN A 756 -24.22 -19.64 -16.32
C ASN A 756 -22.97 -20.37 -16.81
N TYR A 757 -21.78 -20.02 -16.26
CA TYR A 757 -20.52 -20.54 -16.80
C TYR A 757 -20.25 -21.95 -16.23
N ARG A 758 -21.09 -22.44 -15.32
CA ARG A 758 -21.00 -23.87 -14.93
C ARG A 758 -21.62 -24.76 -15.93
N ASN A 759 -22.23 -24.16 -16.95
CA ASN A 759 -22.73 -24.90 -18.05
C ASN A 759 -21.64 -25.04 -19.17
N PRO A 760 -21.22 -26.29 -19.52
CA PRO A 760 -20.08 -26.46 -20.42
C PRO A 760 -20.46 -25.93 -21.86
N ASP A 761 -21.76 -25.96 -22.23
CA ASP A 761 -22.19 -25.42 -23.50
C ASP A 761 -21.93 -23.91 -23.61
N VAL A 762 -22.19 -23.19 -22.52
CA VAL A 762 -21.90 -21.75 -22.52
C VAL A 762 -20.40 -21.52 -22.70
N VAL A 763 -19.57 -22.31 -21.99
CA VAL A 763 -18.13 -22.18 -22.11
C VAL A 763 -17.71 -22.37 -23.55
N GLU A 764 -18.21 -23.41 -24.20
CA GLU A 764 -17.82 -23.71 -25.56
C GLU A 764 -18.31 -22.60 -26.51
N GLU A 765 -19.55 -22.10 -26.32
CA GLU A 765 -20.05 -21.02 -27.17
C GLU A 765 -19.17 -19.77 -27.10
N MET A 766 -18.74 -19.40 -25.90
CA MET A 766 -17.83 -18.24 -25.75
C MET A 766 -16.51 -18.50 -26.47
N LYS A 767 -15.96 -19.74 -26.43
CA LYS A 767 -14.72 -20.04 -27.17
C LYS A 767 -14.97 -19.90 -28.66
N ASN A 768 -16.15 -20.32 -29.15
CA ASN A 768 -16.47 -20.20 -30.58
C ASN A 768 -16.52 -18.76 -30.99
N ILE A 769 -17.06 -17.93 -30.12
CA ILE A 769 -17.10 -16.52 -30.44
C ILE A 769 -15.70 -15.96 -30.58
N ILE A 770 -14.81 -16.34 -29.66
CA ILE A 770 -13.44 -15.90 -29.77
C ILE A 770 -12.84 -16.37 -31.10
N ARG A 771 -13.09 -17.63 -31.50
CA ARG A 771 -12.51 -18.17 -32.70
C ARG A 771 -13.02 -17.40 -33.92
N PHE A 772 -14.31 -17.06 -33.88
CA PHE A 772 -14.90 -16.42 -35.02
C PHE A 772 -14.13 -15.14 -35.34
N TRP A 773 -13.91 -14.31 -34.31
CA TRP A 773 -13.27 -13.04 -34.57
C TRP A 773 -11.78 -13.18 -34.79
N LEU A 774 -11.13 -14.14 -34.15
CA LEU A 774 -9.69 -14.37 -34.50
C LEU A 774 -9.57 -14.80 -35.96
N ASP A 775 -10.53 -15.58 -36.52
CA ASP A 775 -10.47 -15.99 -37.94
C ASP A 775 -10.55 -14.78 -38.82
N LYS A 776 -11.09 -13.69 -38.32
CA LYS A 776 -11.16 -12.48 -39.13
C LYS A 776 -9.92 -11.63 -38.98
N GLY A 777 -8.96 -12.01 -38.12
CA GLY A 777 -7.70 -11.34 -38.14
C GLY A 777 -7.53 -10.47 -36.89
N VAL A 778 -8.50 -10.47 -35.97
CA VAL A 778 -8.37 -9.70 -34.75
C VAL A 778 -7.14 -10.16 -33.95
N ALA A 779 -6.41 -9.20 -33.39
CA ALA A 779 -5.12 -9.47 -32.75
C ALA A 779 -5.26 -9.80 -31.25
N GLY A 780 -6.49 -9.77 -30.76
CA GLY A 780 -6.72 -10.12 -29.38
C GLY A 780 -7.98 -9.55 -28.79
N PHE A 781 -8.14 -9.65 -27.44
CA PHE A 781 -9.36 -9.24 -26.79
C PHE A 781 -9.02 -8.56 -25.46
N ARG A 782 -9.75 -7.47 -25.20
CA ARG A 782 -9.88 -7.03 -23.85
C ARG A 782 -11.12 -7.71 -23.17
N VAL A 783 -10.92 -8.50 -22.15
CA VAL A 783 -11.99 -9.26 -21.49
C VAL A 783 -12.65 -8.43 -20.38
N ASP A 784 -13.93 -8.08 -20.53
CA ASP A 784 -14.64 -7.20 -19.64
C ASP A 784 -15.37 -7.97 -18.52
N ALA A 785 -15.48 -7.35 -17.31
CA ALA A 785 -16.26 -7.82 -16.16
C ALA A 785 -15.87 -9.21 -15.74
N ILE A 786 -14.56 -9.46 -15.78
CA ILE A 786 -14.10 -10.83 -15.56
C ILE A 786 -14.31 -11.20 -14.09
N ALA A 787 -14.30 -10.21 -13.18
CA ALA A 787 -14.39 -10.50 -11.76
C ALA A 787 -15.80 -11.03 -11.43
N HIS A 788 -16.77 -10.86 -12.33
CA HIS A 788 -18.15 -11.22 -12.06
C HIS A 788 -18.60 -12.45 -12.80
N LEU A 789 -17.66 -13.26 -13.26
CA LEU A 789 -18.04 -14.36 -14.14
C LEU A 789 -18.75 -15.45 -13.38
N PHE A 790 -18.30 -15.73 -12.14
CA PHE A 790 -18.92 -16.79 -11.37
C PHE A 790 -19.52 -16.20 -10.11
N GLU A 791 -20.55 -16.89 -9.58
CA GLU A 791 -21.09 -16.67 -8.24
C GLU A 791 -20.86 -17.93 -7.37
N VAL A 792 -20.97 -17.80 -6.03
CA VAL A 792 -20.74 -18.98 -5.18
C VAL A 792 -21.68 -20.11 -5.59
N ASP A 793 -21.26 -21.35 -5.33
CA ASP A 793 -22.10 -22.49 -5.61
C ASP A 793 -23.14 -22.68 -4.47
N LYS A 794 -24.43 -22.61 -4.82
CA LYS A 794 -25.47 -22.71 -3.77
C LYS A 794 -25.43 -24.10 -3.10
N ALA A 795 -24.91 -25.17 -3.82
CA ALA A 795 -24.71 -26.48 -3.21
C ALA A 795 -23.89 -26.40 -1.94
N ASP A 796 -23.00 -25.43 -1.87
CA ASP A 796 -22.20 -25.26 -0.67
C ASP A 796 -22.99 -24.60 0.45
N PHE A 797 -24.22 -24.19 0.13
CA PHE A 797 -25.02 -23.47 1.15
C PHE A 797 -26.41 -24.02 1.21
N GLY A 798 -26.60 -25.35 1.28
CA GLY A 798 -27.89 -25.93 1.54
C GLY A 798 -28.85 -25.70 0.39
N GLY A 799 -28.30 -25.46 -0.82
CA GLY A 799 -29.15 -25.43 -2.00
C GLY A 799 -29.70 -24.00 -2.22
N LYS A 800 -29.27 -23.00 -1.43
CA LYS A 800 -29.69 -21.62 -1.63
C LYS A 800 -28.50 -20.69 -1.67
N TYR A 801 -28.72 -19.60 -2.40
CA TYR A 801 -27.66 -18.59 -2.42
C TYR A 801 -27.67 -17.80 -1.10
N PRO A 802 -26.47 -17.63 -0.51
CA PRO A 802 -26.46 -16.89 0.78
C PRO A 802 -26.59 -15.35 0.61
N ASP A 803 -26.94 -14.65 1.72
CA ASP A 803 -26.85 -13.18 1.76
C ASP A 803 -25.41 -12.69 1.85
N GLU A 804 -25.15 -11.53 1.20
CA GLU A 804 -23.87 -10.90 1.41
C GLU A 804 -23.83 -10.14 2.73
N PRO A 805 -22.65 -10.09 3.31
CA PRO A 805 -22.50 -9.26 4.50
C PRO A 805 -22.55 -7.77 4.19
N LEU A 806 -22.85 -6.94 5.23
CA LEU A 806 -22.83 -5.49 5.08
C LEU A 806 -21.38 -4.97 5.03
N SER A 807 -21.23 -3.92 4.22
CA SER A 807 -19.84 -3.40 4.04
C SER A 807 -19.54 -2.34 5.09
N GLY A 808 -20.57 -1.61 5.65
CA GLY A 808 -20.36 -0.50 6.56
C GLY A 808 -19.98 0.80 5.82
N LYS A 809 -20.05 0.87 4.48
CA LYS A 809 -19.54 2.05 3.70
C LYS A 809 -20.66 3.02 3.42
N THR A 810 -21.89 2.53 3.35
CA THR A 810 -23.01 3.40 3.13
C THR A 810 -24.24 2.85 3.82
N ASP A 811 -25.24 3.70 4.10
CA ASP A 811 -26.54 3.26 4.68
C ASP A 811 -27.60 3.09 3.60
N ASP A 812 -27.23 3.36 2.36
CA ASP A 812 -28.10 3.18 1.24
C ASP A 812 -28.20 1.70 0.77
N PRO A 813 -29.32 0.97 1.01
CA PRO A 813 -29.41 -0.49 0.69
C PRO A 813 -29.40 -0.76 -0.81
N ASP A 814 -29.67 0.24 -1.62
CA ASP A 814 -29.68 0.05 -3.05
C ASP A 814 -28.30 0.27 -3.66
N SER A 815 -27.40 0.83 -2.88
CA SER A 815 -26.05 1.03 -3.36
C SER A 815 -25.25 -0.28 -3.39
N TYR A 816 -24.43 -0.47 -4.43
CA TYR A 816 -23.55 -1.63 -4.51
C TYR A 816 -22.59 -1.67 -3.32
N ASP A 817 -22.21 -0.51 -2.78
CA ASP A 817 -21.27 -0.38 -1.64
C ASP A 817 -21.95 -0.75 -0.36
N TYR A 818 -23.26 -1.00 -0.41
CA TYR A 818 -23.99 -1.44 0.79
C TYR A 818 -23.50 -2.79 1.28
N LEU A 819 -23.02 -3.66 0.36
CA LEU A 819 -22.64 -5.01 0.76
C LEU A 819 -21.15 -5.26 0.51
N SER A 820 -20.49 -6.13 1.33
CA SER A 820 -19.25 -6.78 0.99
C SER A 820 -19.46 -7.97 0.03
N HIS A 821 -18.90 -7.90 -1.17
CA HIS A 821 -19.31 -8.82 -2.23
C HIS A 821 -18.34 -10.03 -2.28
N ILE A 822 -18.39 -10.96 -1.33
CA ILE A 822 -17.47 -12.12 -1.26
C ILE A 822 -18.05 -13.31 -2.00
N TYR A 823 -19.34 -13.26 -2.34
CA TYR A 823 -19.97 -14.43 -2.98
C TYR A 823 -20.18 -14.19 -4.46
N THR A 824 -19.96 -12.97 -4.97
CA THR A 824 -20.35 -12.72 -6.36
C THR A 824 -19.17 -12.15 -7.12
N THR A 825 -17.98 -11.94 -6.49
CA THR A 825 -16.86 -11.38 -7.24
C THR A 825 -15.56 -12.12 -6.90
N ASP A 826 -14.60 -12.25 -7.87
CA ASP A 826 -13.21 -12.73 -7.66
C ASP A 826 -13.20 -14.15 -7.18
N LEU A 827 -14.10 -14.98 -7.75
CA LEU A 827 -14.04 -16.39 -7.33
C LEU A 827 -12.97 -17.14 -8.14
N ASP A 828 -12.33 -18.18 -7.57
CA ASP A 828 -11.17 -18.88 -8.16
C ASP A 828 -11.52 -19.47 -9.53
N GLU A 829 -12.78 -19.82 -9.78
CA GLU A 829 -13.15 -20.47 -11.04
C GLU A 829 -12.97 -19.50 -12.20
N THR A 830 -13.11 -18.22 -11.88
CA THR A 830 -12.86 -17.23 -12.89
C THR A 830 -11.47 -17.36 -13.51
N LEU A 831 -10.47 -17.61 -12.69
CA LEU A 831 -9.11 -17.76 -13.19
C LEU A 831 -8.98 -18.96 -14.11
N ASP A 832 -9.63 -20.07 -13.74
CA ASP A 832 -9.60 -21.23 -14.58
C ASP A 832 -10.14 -20.91 -16.00
N MET A 833 -11.24 -20.17 -16.08
CA MET A 833 -11.81 -19.80 -17.37
C MET A 833 -10.85 -18.95 -18.19
N VAL A 834 -10.15 -18.03 -17.52
CA VAL A 834 -9.17 -17.21 -18.22
C VAL A 834 -8.10 -18.10 -18.84
N TYR A 835 -7.63 -19.10 -18.11
CA TYR A 835 -6.60 -20.00 -18.65
C TYR A 835 -7.13 -20.77 -19.84
N GLN A 836 -8.39 -21.17 -19.80
CA GLN A 836 -8.96 -21.89 -20.92
C GLN A 836 -9.03 -21.00 -22.15
N TRP A 837 -9.51 -19.76 -22.01
CA TRP A 837 -9.51 -18.84 -23.13
C TRP A 837 -8.11 -18.61 -23.66
N ARG A 838 -7.13 -18.49 -22.74
CA ARG A 838 -5.75 -18.37 -23.19
C ARG A 838 -5.32 -19.53 -24.09
N GLU A 839 -5.78 -20.75 -23.88
CA GLU A 839 -5.44 -21.89 -24.73
C GLU A 839 -5.94 -21.69 -26.16
N VAL A 840 -7.12 -21.08 -26.28
CA VAL A 840 -7.63 -20.80 -27.62
C VAL A 840 -6.69 -19.84 -28.36
N PHE A 841 -6.19 -18.79 -27.67
CA PHE A 841 -5.26 -17.85 -28.28
C PHE A 841 -3.99 -18.56 -28.72
N ASP A 842 -3.48 -19.48 -27.89
CA ASP A 842 -2.27 -20.24 -28.24
C ASP A 842 -2.50 -21.11 -29.44
N GLU A 843 -3.72 -21.66 -29.54
CA GLU A 843 -4.04 -22.47 -30.69
C GLU A 843 -3.83 -21.65 -31.99
N TYR A 844 -4.23 -20.38 -32.00
CA TYR A 844 -4.15 -19.57 -33.20
C TYR A 844 -2.71 -19.11 -33.46
N LYS A 845 -1.96 -18.81 -32.39
CA LYS A 845 -0.56 -18.55 -32.60
C LYS A 845 0.12 -19.70 -33.33
N GLU A 846 -0.19 -20.94 -32.96
CA GLU A 846 0.42 -22.09 -33.62
C GLU A 846 0.02 -22.14 -35.08
N LYS A 847 -1.18 -21.62 -35.40
CA LYS A 847 -1.65 -21.67 -36.77
C LYS A 847 -1.00 -20.62 -37.63
N ASP A 848 -0.87 -19.39 -37.13
CA ASP A 848 -0.41 -18.37 -38.05
C ASP A 848 0.79 -17.62 -37.51
N GLY A 849 1.32 -17.90 -36.33
CA GLY A 849 2.60 -17.40 -35.85
C GLY A 849 2.40 -16.07 -35.09
N LEU A 850 1.21 -15.44 -35.20
CA LEU A 850 0.94 -14.18 -34.54
C LEU A 850 0.45 -14.37 -33.10
N THR A 851 1.11 -13.70 -32.19
CA THR A 851 0.66 -13.75 -30.80
C THR A 851 -0.67 -12.95 -30.64
N ARG A 852 -1.72 -13.59 -30.02
CA ARG A 852 -2.92 -12.83 -29.63
C ARG A 852 -2.91 -12.33 -28.21
N VAL A 853 -3.27 -11.02 -28.04
CA VAL A 853 -3.14 -10.48 -26.71
C VAL A 853 -4.49 -10.62 -25.98
N MET A 854 -4.40 -11.13 -24.76
CA MET A 854 -5.57 -11.15 -23.85
C MET A 854 -5.37 -10.11 -22.75
N MET A 855 -6.29 -9.13 -22.69
CA MET A 855 -6.28 -8.12 -21.65
C MET A 855 -7.44 -8.33 -20.70
N THR A 856 -7.12 -8.52 -19.41
CA THR A 856 -8.23 -8.69 -18.46
C THR A 856 -8.45 -7.44 -17.64
N GLU A 857 -9.72 -7.05 -17.48
CA GLU A 857 -10.04 -5.88 -16.61
C GLU A 857 -10.70 -6.34 -15.40
N ALA A 858 -9.91 -6.14 -14.32
CA ALA A 858 -10.48 -6.45 -13.04
C ALA A 858 -10.01 -5.43 -12.02
N TYR A 859 -10.96 -4.79 -11.34
CA TYR A 859 -10.61 -3.97 -10.17
C TYR A 859 -10.50 -4.87 -8.94
N SER A 860 -9.35 -5.60 -8.82
CA SER A 860 -9.15 -6.56 -7.74
C SER A 860 -7.90 -6.24 -6.96
N SER A 861 -7.75 -6.96 -5.84
CA SER A 861 -6.53 -6.79 -5.12
C SER A 861 -5.29 -7.11 -5.99
N PRO A 862 -4.13 -6.47 -5.68
CA PRO A 862 -2.90 -6.82 -6.44
C PRO A 862 -2.60 -8.33 -6.51
N GLN A 863 -2.88 -9.04 -5.42
CA GLN A 863 -2.60 -10.50 -5.36
C GLN A 863 -3.49 -11.22 -6.35
N MET A 864 -4.75 -10.86 -6.31
CA MET A 864 -5.68 -11.49 -7.23
C MET A 864 -5.35 -11.13 -8.70
N THR A 865 -5.05 -9.85 -8.97
CA THR A 865 -4.71 -9.40 -10.31
C THR A 865 -3.54 -10.21 -10.89
N MET A 866 -2.55 -10.55 -10.04
CA MET A 866 -1.33 -11.22 -10.55
C MET A 866 -1.63 -12.65 -10.96
N ARG A 867 -2.68 -13.24 -10.38
CA ARG A 867 -3.01 -14.62 -10.72
C ARG A 867 -3.56 -14.72 -12.13
N TYR A 868 -4.02 -13.61 -12.71
CA TYR A 868 -4.48 -13.63 -14.10
C TYR A 868 -3.35 -13.89 -15.08
N PHE A 869 -2.09 -13.69 -14.68
CA PHE A 869 -0.97 -14.05 -15.55
C PHE A 869 -0.84 -15.56 -15.69
N GLY A 870 -1.35 -16.35 -14.74
CA GLY A 870 -1.22 -17.79 -14.80
C GLY A 870 -0.78 -18.35 -13.46
N GLU A 871 -0.96 -19.65 -13.25
CA GLU A 871 -0.52 -20.34 -12.04
C GLU A 871 0.14 -21.67 -12.41
N GLY A 872 1.30 -22.00 -11.78
CA GLY A 872 2.03 -23.22 -12.13
C GLY A 872 2.41 -23.24 -13.61
N ASP A 873 2.00 -24.30 -14.36
CA ASP A 873 2.38 -24.45 -15.80
C ASP A 873 1.31 -23.84 -16.68
N ARG A 874 0.18 -23.45 -16.09
CA ARG A 874 -0.87 -22.90 -16.93
C ARG A 874 -0.64 -21.41 -17.17
N LYS A 875 -0.84 -20.96 -18.43
CA LYS A 875 -0.61 -19.56 -18.80
C LYS A 875 -1.95 -18.81 -18.75
N GLY A 876 -1.87 -17.58 -18.33
CA GLY A 876 -3.04 -16.72 -18.28
C GLY A 876 -2.89 -15.52 -19.21
N ALA A 877 -3.59 -14.43 -18.89
CA ALA A 877 -3.58 -13.25 -19.72
C ALA A 877 -2.21 -12.63 -19.88
N GLN A 878 -2.00 -12.04 -21.05
CA GLN A 878 -0.72 -11.34 -21.29
C GLN A 878 -0.74 -9.99 -20.55
N MET A 879 -1.96 -9.39 -20.40
CA MET A 879 -2.00 -8.04 -19.90
C MET A 879 -3.17 -7.92 -18.93
N PRO A 880 -3.00 -8.36 -17.69
CA PRO A 880 -3.96 -7.90 -16.69
C PRO A 880 -3.82 -6.40 -16.41
N PHE A 881 -4.89 -5.64 -16.53
CA PHE A 881 -4.78 -4.21 -16.54
C PHE A 881 -4.35 -3.73 -15.16
N ASN A 882 -3.49 -2.72 -15.24
CA ASN A 882 -2.98 -2.05 -14.08
C ASN A 882 -3.71 -0.69 -13.96
N PHE A 883 -4.53 -0.55 -12.88
CA PHE A 883 -5.33 0.69 -12.78
C PHE A 883 -4.89 1.53 -11.61
N VAL A 884 -3.65 1.42 -11.18
CA VAL A 884 -3.21 2.08 -9.93
C VAL A 884 -3.25 3.61 -10.15
N LEU A 885 -3.04 4.11 -11.39
CA LEU A 885 -3.07 5.55 -11.60
C LEU A 885 -4.50 6.08 -11.70
N ILE A 886 -5.47 5.19 -11.84
CA ILE A 886 -6.89 5.56 -11.79
C ILE A 886 -7.45 5.41 -10.40
N SER A 887 -7.08 4.37 -9.67
CA SER A 887 -7.83 4.00 -8.47
C SER A 887 -7.11 4.55 -7.24
N ASP A 888 -5.79 4.84 -7.33
CA ASP A 888 -5.05 5.03 -6.06
C ASP A 888 -4.60 6.46 -5.97
N VAL A 889 -4.53 7.19 -7.11
CA VAL A 889 -3.95 8.50 -7.00
C VAL A 889 -4.71 9.49 -7.85
N ASN A 890 -4.65 10.76 -7.45
CA ASN A 890 -5.21 11.88 -8.24
C ASN A 890 -4.37 13.15 -8.11
N GLY A 891 -4.93 14.31 -8.59
CA GLY A 891 -4.17 15.58 -8.64
C GLY A 891 -3.73 16.03 -7.27
N LYS A 892 -4.30 15.49 -6.21
CA LYS A 892 -3.93 15.88 -4.82
C LYS A 892 -2.86 14.99 -4.21
N SER A 893 -2.52 13.93 -4.92
CA SER A 893 -1.59 12.98 -4.37
C SER A 893 -0.17 13.57 -4.30
N SER A 894 0.58 13.29 -3.22
CA SER A 894 2.02 13.62 -3.12
C SER A 894 2.88 12.78 -4.04
N ALA A 895 4.11 13.23 -4.33
CA ALA A 895 5.07 12.44 -5.10
C ALA A 895 5.29 11.05 -4.51
N ALA A 896 5.37 10.92 -3.20
CA ALA A 896 5.58 9.59 -2.56
C ALA A 896 4.34 8.69 -2.83
N GLU A 897 3.12 9.26 -2.76
CA GLU A 897 1.89 8.45 -3.07
C GLU A 897 1.94 7.95 -4.52
N ILE A 898 2.36 8.84 -5.44
CA ILE A 898 2.45 8.42 -6.86
C ILE A 898 3.50 7.33 -7.00
N LYS A 899 4.69 7.56 -6.46
CA LYS A 899 5.74 6.53 -6.51
C LYS A 899 5.24 5.21 -5.93
N TYR A 900 4.63 5.31 -4.74
CA TYR A 900 4.22 4.10 -4.05
C TYR A 900 3.16 3.37 -4.90
N ALA A 901 2.21 4.07 -5.53
CA ALA A 901 1.21 3.46 -6.42
C ALA A 901 1.84 2.78 -7.62
N LEU A 902 2.84 3.40 -8.23
CA LEU A 902 3.49 2.79 -9.39
C LEU A 902 4.28 1.56 -9.00
N ASP A 903 5.01 1.60 -7.88
CA ASP A 903 5.88 0.51 -7.48
C ASP A 903 5.05 -0.67 -7.02
N LYS A 904 3.81 -0.39 -6.58
CA LYS A 904 2.96 -1.46 -6.09
C LYS A 904 2.78 -2.54 -7.16
N PHE A 905 2.43 -2.18 -8.41
CA PHE A 905 2.24 -3.19 -9.44
C PHE A 905 3.54 -3.92 -9.76
N LEU A 906 4.65 -3.19 -9.84
CA LEU A 906 5.95 -3.82 -10.14
C LEU A 906 6.35 -4.79 -9.05
N THR A 907 5.95 -4.50 -7.82
CA THR A 907 6.33 -5.34 -6.72
C THR A 907 5.61 -6.68 -6.77
N PHE A 908 4.33 -6.71 -7.14
CA PHE A 908 3.53 -7.96 -7.06
C PHE A 908 3.56 -8.71 -8.35
N LYS A 909 3.85 -7.99 -9.41
CA LYS A 909 3.92 -8.61 -10.70
C LYS A 909 4.96 -9.76 -10.71
N PRO A 910 4.57 -10.95 -11.27
CA PRO A 910 5.64 -11.92 -11.48
C PRO A 910 6.84 -11.33 -12.26
N ILE A 911 8.05 -11.68 -11.83
CA ILE A 911 9.27 -10.98 -12.27
C ILE A 911 9.47 -11.18 -13.77
N ASP A 912 8.96 -12.25 -14.35
CA ASP A 912 9.19 -12.54 -15.80
C ASP A 912 8.05 -12.05 -16.66
N GLN A 913 7.09 -11.35 -16.03
CA GLN A 913 5.97 -10.86 -16.83
C GLN A 913 6.12 -9.38 -17.13
N HIS A 914 5.37 -8.87 -18.13
CA HIS A 914 5.48 -7.46 -18.54
C HIS A 914 4.49 -6.59 -17.75
N ALA A 915 4.89 -5.33 -17.48
CA ALA A 915 3.96 -4.38 -16.88
C ALA A 915 3.14 -3.61 -17.88
N ASN A 916 2.01 -3.04 -17.44
CA ASN A 916 1.27 -2.09 -18.24
C ASN A 916 0.76 -0.90 -17.47
N TRP A 917 0.57 0.25 -18.18
CA TRP A 917 0.30 1.50 -17.46
C TRP A 917 -0.89 2.20 -18.07
N VAL A 918 -1.89 2.47 -17.19
CA VAL A 918 -3.15 3.06 -17.66
C VAL A 918 -3.53 4.23 -16.76
N ALA A 919 -3.70 5.40 -17.37
CA ALA A 919 -4.08 6.55 -16.54
C ALA A 919 -5.48 6.98 -16.91
N GLY A 920 -6.05 6.60 -18.03
CA GLY A 920 -7.43 6.96 -18.36
C GLY A 920 -8.16 5.84 -19.05
N ASN A 921 -9.50 5.93 -18.92
CA ASN A 921 -10.43 5.05 -19.68
C ASN A 921 -11.81 5.62 -19.79
N HIS A 922 -12.72 4.81 -20.34
CA HIS A 922 -14.04 5.35 -20.67
C HIS A 922 -14.96 5.29 -19.43
N ASP A 923 -14.45 4.83 -18.28
CA ASP A 923 -15.30 4.70 -17.06
C ASP A 923 -14.93 5.72 -16.02
N ASN A 924 -13.80 6.41 -16.23
CA ASN A 924 -13.28 7.26 -15.19
C ASN A 924 -13.06 8.65 -15.74
N ASN A 925 -13.15 9.62 -14.79
CA ASN A 925 -12.87 10.99 -15.21
C ASN A 925 -11.57 11.04 -16.07
N ARG A 926 -11.54 11.96 -17.01
CA ARG A 926 -10.34 12.12 -17.90
C ARG A 926 -9.13 12.54 -17.09
N VAL A 927 -7.93 12.23 -17.63
CA VAL A 927 -6.65 12.50 -16.90
C VAL A 927 -6.55 13.98 -16.60
N ALA A 928 -6.88 14.84 -17.56
CA ALA A 928 -6.75 16.27 -17.38
C ALA A 928 -7.72 16.79 -16.29
N SER A 929 -8.87 16.17 -16.14
CA SER A 929 -9.83 16.58 -15.08
C SER A 929 -9.47 16.00 -13.74
N ARG A 930 -8.93 14.77 -13.72
CA ARG A 930 -8.61 14.15 -12.46
C ARG A 930 -7.33 14.68 -11.85
N PHE A 931 -6.34 15.00 -12.68
CA PHE A 931 -5.05 15.54 -12.17
C PHE A 931 -5.01 17.04 -12.36
N SER A 932 -5.18 17.49 -13.56
CA SER A 932 -5.28 18.88 -13.87
C SER A 932 -4.86 19.03 -15.37
N PRO A 933 -5.42 20.04 -16.08
CA PRO A 933 -4.96 20.28 -17.49
C PRO A 933 -3.45 20.49 -17.63
N GLU A 934 -2.82 21.05 -16.62
CA GLU A 934 -1.38 21.36 -16.63
C GLU A 934 -0.52 20.09 -16.45
N MET A 935 -1.11 19.00 -15.95
CA MET A 935 -0.32 17.80 -15.61
C MET A 935 -0.45 16.72 -16.67
N VAL A 936 -1.08 17.01 -17.80
CA VAL A 936 -1.32 15.99 -18.80
C VAL A 936 0.00 15.48 -19.34
N ASP A 937 0.96 16.38 -19.63
CA ASP A 937 2.22 15.93 -20.16
C ASP A 937 3.00 15.12 -19.11
N GLY A 938 2.99 15.59 -17.83
CA GLY A 938 3.66 14.84 -16.80
C GLY A 938 3.16 13.39 -16.73
N ILE A 939 1.83 13.22 -16.77
CA ILE A 939 1.26 11.86 -16.65
C ILE A 939 1.55 11.06 -17.93
N ASN A 940 1.45 11.67 -19.13
CA ASN A 940 1.85 10.98 -20.35
C ASN A 940 3.32 10.59 -20.34
N MET A 941 4.20 11.39 -19.72
CA MET A 941 5.60 11.00 -19.61
C MET A 941 5.74 9.75 -18.76
N ILE A 942 4.95 9.70 -17.68
CA ILE A 942 5.02 8.52 -16.80
C ILE A 942 4.50 7.30 -17.54
N VAL A 943 3.32 7.37 -18.17
CA VAL A 943 2.69 6.21 -18.75
C VAL A 943 3.47 5.70 -19.95
N THR A 944 4.05 6.62 -20.72
CA THR A 944 4.69 6.24 -21.99
C THR A 944 6.10 5.73 -21.72
N LEU A 945 6.78 6.17 -20.64
CA LEU A 945 8.24 5.89 -20.53
C LEU A 945 8.52 4.90 -19.41
N MET A 946 7.47 4.40 -18.72
CA MET A 946 7.65 3.36 -17.72
C MET A 946 7.91 2.00 -18.42
N PRO A 947 8.50 1.00 -17.71
CA PRO A 947 8.77 -0.33 -18.36
C PRO A 947 7.45 -0.98 -18.76
N GLY A 948 7.44 -1.62 -19.94
CA GLY A 948 6.30 -2.42 -20.28
C GLY A 948 5.39 -1.76 -21.27
N ILE A 949 4.07 -1.96 -21.22
CA ILE A 949 3.10 -1.57 -22.21
C ILE A 949 2.49 -0.20 -21.81
N ALA A 950 2.29 0.72 -22.80
CA ALA A 950 1.59 1.96 -22.52
C ALA A 950 0.15 1.89 -23.09
N VAL A 951 -0.83 2.36 -22.30
CA VAL A 951 -2.22 2.34 -22.75
C VAL A 951 -2.76 3.77 -22.73
N THR A 952 -3.35 4.20 -23.88
CA THR A 952 -3.79 5.56 -24.00
C THR A 952 -5.27 5.58 -24.35
N TYR A 953 -6.06 6.33 -23.56
CA TYR A 953 -7.46 6.55 -23.90
C TYR A 953 -7.63 7.76 -24.81
N MET A 954 -8.56 7.62 -25.80
CA MET A 954 -8.68 8.67 -26.79
C MET A 954 -8.83 10.05 -26.11
N GLY A 955 -8.04 11.07 -26.56
CA GLY A 955 -8.09 12.50 -26.15
C GLY A 955 -7.06 12.80 -25.08
N GLU A 956 -6.41 11.79 -24.53
CA GLU A 956 -5.29 12.04 -23.59
C GLU A 956 -4.12 12.76 -24.28
N GLU A 957 -3.89 12.42 -25.52
CA GLU A 957 -2.75 12.98 -26.30
C GLU A 957 -2.94 14.48 -26.57
N ILE A 958 -4.18 14.95 -26.52
CA ILE A 958 -4.38 16.40 -26.78
C ILE A 958 -4.84 17.06 -25.49
N GLY A 959 -5.07 16.31 -24.37
CA GLY A 959 -5.41 16.92 -23.12
C GLY A 959 -6.88 17.18 -23.00
N MET A 960 -7.76 16.30 -23.56
CA MET A 960 -9.18 16.49 -23.38
C MET A 960 -9.61 16.45 -21.90
N VAL A 961 -10.62 17.27 -21.54
CA VAL A 961 -11.17 17.30 -20.15
C VAL A 961 -12.58 16.71 -20.17
N ASP A 962 -13.10 16.36 -18.99
CA ASP A 962 -14.48 15.94 -18.91
C ASP A 962 -15.41 16.97 -19.54
N GLY A 963 -16.34 16.48 -20.39
CA GLY A 963 -17.38 17.38 -20.91
C GLY A 963 -18.59 17.50 -20.00
N TYR A 964 -19.16 18.70 -19.99
CA TYR A 964 -20.37 18.89 -19.20
C TYR A 964 -21.56 18.14 -19.90
N VAL A 965 -22.32 17.33 -19.14
CA VAL A 965 -23.52 16.67 -19.67
C VAL A 965 -24.66 16.87 -18.74
N SER A 966 -25.70 17.60 -19.18
CA SER A 966 -26.83 17.91 -18.33
C SER A 966 -27.59 16.61 -17.93
N TRP A 967 -28.43 16.70 -16.88
CA TRP A 967 -29.28 15.56 -16.47
C TRP A 967 -30.11 15.10 -17.68
N GLU A 968 -30.62 16.09 -18.44
CA GLU A 968 -31.51 15.76 -19.59
C GLU A 968 -30.76 15.04 -20.69
N ASP A 969 -29.47 15.33 -20.76
CA ASP A 969 -28.65 14.69 -21.79
C ASP A 969 -27.97 13.44 -21.30
N THR A 970 -28.11 13.12 -20.01
CA THR A 970 -27.40 11.99 -19.45
C THR A 970 -28.08 10.71 -19.94
N VAL A 971 -27.28 9.81 -20.47
CA VAL A 971 -27.81 8.52 -20.95
C VAL A 971 -27.14 7.35 -20.29
N ASP A 972 -26.17 7.56 -19.44
CA ASP A 972 -25.47 6.51 -18.76
C ASP A 972 -26.36 5.88 -17.67
N PRO A 973 -26.50 4.55 -17.71
CA PRO A 973 -27.35 3.92 -16.69
C PRO A 973 -26.89 4.17 -15.26
N SER A 974 -25.57 4.16 -14.99
CA SER A 974 -25.08 4.42 -13.64
C SER A 974 -25.60 5.78 -13.12
N GLY A 975 -25.63 6.83 -13.96
CA GLY A 975 -26.17 8.13 -13.57
C GLY A 975 -27.70 8.14 -13.54
N CYS A 976 -28.36 7.56 -14.56
CA CYS A 976 -29.80 7.56 -14.71
C CYS A 976 -30.48 6.81 -13.56
N ASN A 977 -29.84 5.81 -12.91
CA ASN A 977 -30.50 4.97 -11.94
C ASN A 977 -30.35 5.55 -10.54
N THR A 978 -29.74 6.74 -10.38
CA THR A 978 -29.55 7.32 -9.02
C THR A 978 -30.83 8.01 -8.58
N ASP A 979 -31.81 8.31 -9.48
CA ASP A 979 -33.00 9.13 -9.17
C ASP A 979 -32.61 10.42 -8.49
N ASP A 980 -31.46 10.99 -8.84
CA ASP A 980 -30.89 12.16 -8.16
C ASP A 980 -30.43 13.14 -9.25
N PRO A 981 -31.34 14.04 -9.68
CA PRO A 981 -31.02 14.95 -10.81
C PRO A 981 -29.91 15.92 -10.44
N ILE A 982 -29.61 16.09 -9.15
CA ILE A 982 -28.59 17.04 -8.72
C ILE A 982 -27.24 16.37 -8.67
N ASN A 983 -27.16 15.13 -8.19
CA ASN A 983 -25.83 14.53 -7.92
C ASN A 983 -25.56 13.39 -8.89
N TYR A 984 -26.26 13.33 -10.02
CA TYR A 984 -26.11 12.18 -10.92
C TYR A 984 -24.71 12.13 -11.52
N TRP A 985 -24.09 13.32 -11.70
CA TRP A 985 -22.83 13.41 -12.38
C TRP A 985 -21.72 12.65 -11.60
N MET A 986 -21.87 12.44 -10.26
CA MET A 986 -20.88 11.67 -9.47
C MET A 986 -20.84 10.21 -9.87
N SER A 987 -21.96 9.75 -10.40
CA SER A 987 -22.05 8.35 -10.81
C SER A 987 -21.95 8.20 -12.32
N SER A 988 -22.30 9.25 -13.09
CA SER A 988 -22.39 9.08 -14.52
C SER A 988 -21.00 9.01 -15.14
N ARG A 989 -20.92 8.25 -16.21
CA ARG A 989 -19.69 8.10 -16.93
C ARG A 989 -19.67 8.93 -18.23
N ASP A 990 -20.73 9.63 -18.56
CA ASP A 990 -20.90 10.32 -19.79
C ASP A 990 -19.85 11.42 -20.00
N PRO A 991 -19.50 12.14 -18.91
CA PRO A 991 -18.54 13.26 -19.17
C PRO A 991 -17.22 12.80 -19.81
N GLU A 992 -16.75 11.63 -19.51
CA GLU A 992 -15.45 11.17 -20.04
C GLU A 992 -15.66 10.50 -21.38
N ARG A 993 -16.91 10.35 -21.92
CA ARG A 993 -17.20 9.68 -23.21
C ARG A 993 -17.61 10.69 -24.25
N THR A 994 -17.44 11.99 -23.96
CA THR A 994 -17.87 12.98 -24.93
C THR A 994 -17.09 12.85 -26.24
N PRO A 995 -17.75 13.30 -27.38
CA PRO A 995 -17.11 13.17 -28.71
C PRO A 995 -15.67 13.75 -28.80
N PHE A 996 -14.79 13.14 -29.65
CA PHE A 996 -13.38 13.49 -29.81
C PHE A 996 -13.28 14.85 -30.52
N GLN A 997 -12.28 15.69 -30.22
CA GLN A 997 -12.19 17.05 -30.74
C GLN A 997 -11.16 17.17 -31.88
N TRP A 998 -11.60 17.07 -33.16
CA TRP A 998 -10.70 17.04 -34.34
C TRP A 998 -10.33 18.45 -34.80
N ASN A 999 -11.35 19.35 -34.88
CA ASN A 999 -11.09 20.72 -35.33
C ASN A 999 -12.16 21.69 -34.81
N ALA A 1000 -12.08 23.00 -35.25
CA ALA A 1000 -12.96 24.05 -34.68
C ALA A 1000 -14.31 24.05 -35.38
N ASP A 1001 -14.49 23.16 -36.36
CA ASP A 1001 -15.77 23.10 -37.03
C ASP A 1001 -16.90 22.62 -36.11
N LYS A 1002 -18.14 22.74 -36.62
CA LYS A 1002 -19.31 22.25 -35.91
C LYS A 1002 -19.06 20.86 -35.25
N ASN A 1003 -19.46 20.72 -33.95
CA ASN A 1003 -19.29 19.49 -33.14
C ASN A 1003 -17.84 19.00 -33.14
N ALA A 1004 -16.88 19.91 -33.19
CA ALA A 1004 -15.43 19.66 -33.13
C ALA A 1004 -14.94 18.79 -34.26
N GLY A 1005 -15.61 18.84 -35.45
CA GLY A 1005 -15.07 18.00 -36.50
C GLY A 1005 -15.54 16.56 -36.32
N PHE A 1006 -16.16 16.20 -35.22
CA PHE A 1006 -16.58 14.82 -34.94
C PHE A 1006 -17.75 14.42 -35.86
N SER A 1007 -18.76 15.32 -36.04
CA SER A 1007 -19.95 15.01 -36.85
C SER A 1007 -20.49 16.25 -37.55
N THR A 1008 -21.14 16.05 -38.71
CA THR A 1008 -21.85 17.16 -39.40
C THR A 1008 -23.33 17.24 -38.96
N ALA A 1009 -23.86 16.35 -38.13
CA ALA A 1009 -25.23 16.35 -37.63
C ALA A 1009 -25.56 17.54 -36.76
N ASP A 1010 -26.85 17.89 -36.69
CA ASP A 1010 -27.31 18.99 -35.79
C ASP A 1010 -27.09 18.64 -34.34
N LYS A 1011 -27.29 17.37 -33.95
CA LYS A 1011 -27.10 16.94 -32.59
C LYS A 1011 -26.30 15.64 -32.56
N THR A 1012 -25.39 15.62 -31.63
CA THR A 1012 -24.63 14.35 -31.39
C THR A 1012 -25.19 13.56 -30.22
N TRP A 1013 -24.81 12.27 -30.15
CA TRP A 1013 -25.36 11.44 -29.09
C TRP A 1013 -24.98 11.96 -27.69
N LEU A 1014 -23.77 12.58 -27.57
CA LEU A 1014 -23.45 13.42 -26.44
C LEU A 1014 -22.93 14.76 -26.84
N PRO A 1015 -23.09 15.76 -25.98
CA PRO A 1015 -22.58 17.07 -26.36
C PRO A 1015 -21.04 17.07 -26.43
N VAL A 1016 -20.51 17.94 -27.32
CA VAL A 1016 -19.03 18.08 -27.39
C VAL A 1016 -18.60 18.99 -26.25
N ALA A 1017 -17.43 18.71 -25.67
CA ALA A 1017 -16.95 19.50 -24.57
C ALA A 1017 -16.72 20.99 -25.00
N ASP A 1018 -16.93 21.93 -24.07
CA ASP A 1018 -16.65 23.36 -24.34
C ASP A 1018 -15.16 23.59 -24.60
N GLY A 1019 -14.82 24.64 -25.38
CA GLY A 1019 -13.42 25.01 -25.58
C GLY A 1019 -12.77 24.20 -26.73
N TYR A 1020 -13.56 23.38 -27.51
CA TYR A 1020 -12.97 22.50 -28.56
C TYR A 1020 -12.40 23.36 -29.71
N GLU A 1021 -12.80 24.63 -29.74
CA GLU A 1021 -12.29 25.54 -30.80
C GLU A 1021 -10.79 25.77 -30.65
N ASN A 1022 -10.29 25.67 -29.41
CA ASN A 1022 -8.88 25.89 -29.14
C ASN A 1022 -8.16 24.65 -28.70
N LEU A 1023 -8.86 23.65 -28.21
CA LEU A 1023 -8.26 22.41 -27.80
C LEU A 1023 -8.72 21.32 -28.76
N ASN A 1024 -8.01 21.18 -29.86
CA ASN A 1024 -8.29 20.13 -30.84
C ASN A 1024 -7.07 19.76 -31.63
N VAL A 1025 -7.21 18.70 -32.41
CA VAL A 1025 -6.06 18.12 -33.09
C VAL A 1025 -5.52 19.13 -34.10
N GLU A 1026 -6.38 19.74 -34.93
CA GLU A 1026 -5.92 20.60 -35.99
C GLU A 1026 -5.12 21.79 -35.44
N VAL A 1027 -5.64 22.45 -34.39
CA VAL A 1027 -4.94 23.56 -33.76
C VAL A 1027 -3.60 23.13 -33.19
N GLN A 1028 -3.52 22.00 -32.48
CA GLN A 1028 -2.29 21.59 -31.79
C GLN A 1028 -1.24 21.11 -32.82
N ARG A 1029 -1.69 20.74 -34.06
CA ARG A 1029 -0.73 20.32 -35.09
C ARG A 1029 0.05 21.51 -35.60
N GLU A 1030 -0.51 22.71 -35.57
CA GLU A 1030 0.11 23.87 -36.19
C GLU A 1030 1.10 24.55 -35.28
N SER A 1031 1.10 24.24 -33.96
CA SER A 1031 2.01 24.85 -33.02
C SER A 1031 3.09 23.89 -32.56
N GLU A 1032 4.30 24.40 -32.30
CA GLU A 1032 5.45 23.56 -31.92
C GLU A 1032 5.31 23.10 -30.47
N ASN A 1033 4.68 23.91 -29.60
CA ASN A 1033 4.64 23.57 -28.18
C ASN A 1033 3.21 23.18 -27.75
N THR A 1034 2.81 21.96 -28.09
CA THR A 1034 1.45 21.48 -27.73
C THR A 1034 1.50 20.11 -27.07
N HIS A 1035 0.40 19.76 -26.38
CA HIS A 1035 0.34 18.42 -25.81
C HIS A 1035 0.53 17.33 -26.85
N LEU A 1036 0.01 17.54 -28.06
CA LEU A 1036 0.05 16.53 -29.09
C LEU A 1036 1.49 16.30 -29.54
N ASN A 1037 2.26 17.38 -29.74
CA ASN A 1037 3.65 17.22 -30.19
C ASN A 1037 4.52 16.62 -29.10
N VAL A 1038 4.29 17.01 -27.85
CA VAL A 1038 5.00 16.35 -26.75
C VAL A 1038 4.72 14.84 -26.75
N TYR A 1039 3.47 14.43 -26.92
CA TYR A 1039 3.07 13.02 -26.94
C TYR A 1039 3.77 12.29 -28.10
N LYS A 1040 3.81 12.91 -29.28
CA LYS A 1040 4.48 12.29 -30.45
C LYS A 1040 5.95 12.05 -30.16
N PHE A 1041 6.56 13.06 -29.56
CA PHE A 1041 7.95 12.91 -29.17
C PHE A 1041 8.15 11.74 -28.22
N LEU A 1042 7.29 11.66 -27.21
CA LEU A 1042 7.42 10.57 -26.21
C LEU A 1042 7.22 9.22 -26.87
N SER A 1043 6.28 9.12 -27.81
CA SER A 1043 6.05 7.86 -28.49
C SER A 1043 7.27 7.46 -29.30
N GLU A 1044 7.94 8.43 -29.96
CA GLU A 1044 9.14 8.12 -30.67
C GLU A 1044 10.26 7.69 -29.74
N LEU A 1045 10.42 8.44 -28.64
CA LEU A 1045 11.42 8.08 -27.66
C LEU A 1045 11.25 6.69 -27.10
N ARG A 1046 10.03 6.26 -26.93
CA ARG A 1046 9.77 4.95 -26.35
C ARG A 1046 10.38 3.84 -27.22
N THR A 1047 10.59 4.05 -28.52
CA THR A 1047 11.17 3.02 -29.40
C THR A 1047 12.66 2.82 -29.10
N ASP A 1048 13.28 3.71 -28.33
CA ASP A 1048 14.66 3.56 -27.90
C ASP A 1048 14.88 2.33 -27.03
N LYS A 1049 16.06 1.70 -27.13
CA LYS A 1049 16.36 0.47 -26.40
C LYS A 1049 16.25 0.68 -24.88
N VAL A 1050 16.52 1.92 -24.45
CA VAL A 1050 16.47 2.22 -23.00
C VAL A 1050 15.05 1.95 -22.49
N PHE A 1051 14.03 2.30 -23.24
CA PHE A 1051 12.64 2.14 -22.78
C PHE A 1051 12.10 0.76 -23.16
N ARG A 1052 12.73 0.07 -24.15
CA ARG A 1052 12.24 -1.27 -24.53
C ARG A 1052 12.85 -2.33 -23.63
N TYR A 1053 14.08 -2.08 -23.14
CA TYR A 1053 14.84 -3.17 -22.44
C TYR A 1053 15.39 -2.66 -21.14
N GLY A 1054 15.25 -1.36 -20.91
CA GLY A 1054 16.05 -0.71 -19.89
C GLY A 1054 15.52 -1.05 -18.52
N ARG A 1055 16.33 -0.82 -17.49
CA ARG A 1055 15.98 -0.99 -16.12
C ARG A 1055 15.31 0.26 -15.57
N TYR A 1056 14.81 0.07 -14.34
CA TYR A 1056 13.98 1.14 -13.76
C TYR A 1056 14.35 1.37 -12.30
N GLU A 1057 14.51 2.66 -11.95
CA GLU A 1057 14.67 3.07 -10.56
C GLU A 1057 13.94 4.40 -10.33
N SER A 1058 13.23 4.49 -9.20
CA SER A 1058 12.49 5.73 -8.96
C SER A 1058 12.70 6.32 -7.59
N VAL A 1059 12.31 7.62 -7.42
CA VAL A 1059 12.53 8.33 -6.16
C VAL A 1059 11.47 9.42 -6.03
N ALA A 1060 10.89 9.54 -4.83
CA ALA A 1060 10.16 10.74 -4.49
C ALA A 1060 11.08 11.70 -3.72
N PHE A 1061 11.59 12.76 -4.36
CA PHE A 1061 12.60 13.67 -3.74
C PHE A 1061 11.98 14.45 -2.61
N ASN A 1062 10.72 14.86 -2.83
CA ASN A 1062 9.97 15.56 -1.80
C ASN A 1062 8.48 15.41 -2.02
N GLU A 1063 7.72 16.32 -1.32
CA GLU A 1063 6.26 16.19 -1.34
C GLU A 1063 5.71 16.37 -2.79
N GLY A 1064 6.37 17.14 -3.67
CA GLY A 1064 5.85 17.48 -5.00
C GLY A 1064 6.61 16.86 -6.16
N VAL A 1065 7.84 16.31 -5.99
CA VAL A 1065 8.67 16.00 -7.17
C VAL A 1065 8.93 14.49 -7.17
N PHE A 1066 8.40 13.80 -8.18
CA PHE A 1066 8.67 12.41 -8.46
C PHE A 1066 9.60 12.26 -9.68
N ALA A 1067 10.57 11.36 -9.56
CA ALA A 1067 11.43 11.08 -10.69
C ALA A 1067 11.78 9.63 -10.86
N PHE A 1068 11.94 9.19 -12.13
CA PHE A 1068 12.55 7.89 -12.32
C PHE A 1068 13.55 7.88 -13.40
N ARG A 1069 14.39 6.87 -13.27
CA ARG A 1069 15.50 6.66 -14.22
C ARG A 1069 15.31 5.37 -14.99
N ARG A 1070 15.44 5.44 -16.32
CA ARG A 1070 15.58 4.28 -17.19
C ARG A 1070 16.96 4.19 -17.82
N TRP A 1071 17.48 2.97 -17.80
CA TRP A 1071 18.83 2.88 -18.40
C TRP A 1071 19.02 1.53 -18.97
N TYR A 1072 19.82 1.50 -20.03
CA TYR A 1072 20.21 0.30 -20.69
C TYR A 1072 21.65 0.46 -21.15
N GLU A 1073 22.57 -0.45 -20.64
CA GLU A 1073 24.00 -0.29 -20.91
C GLU A 1073 24.49 1.07 -20.46
N LYS A 1074 25.06 1.94 -21.31
CA LYS A 1074 25.68 3.19 -20.81
C LYS A 1074 24.74 4.36 -21.00
N LYS A 1075 23.57 4.08 -21.61
CA LYS A 1075 22.64 5.10 -21.96
C LYS A 1075 21.44 5.24 -20.74
N ALA A 1076 20.58 6.13 -20.12
CA ALA A 1076 20.09 6.68 -19.17
C ALA A 1076 19.22 7.82 -19.45
N PHE A 1077 17.95 7.73 -19.15
CA PHE A 1077 17.08 8.81 -19.17
C PHE A 1077 16.51 9.01 -17.73
N ILE A 1078 16.44 10.25 -17.34
CA ILE A 1078 15.70 10.65 -16.09
C ILE A 1078 14.40 11.26 -16.29
N VAL A 1079 13.26 10.92 -15.80
CA VAL A 1079 11.99 11.65 -15.95
C VAL A 1079 11.75 12.34 -14.62
N VAL A 1080 11.50 13.65 -14.71
CA VAL A 1080 11.23 14.41 -13.47
C VAL A 1080 10.00 15.04 -13.55
N VAL A 1081 8.96 14.84 -12.57
CA VAL A 1081 7.47 15.25 -12.31
C VAL A 1081 7.29 16.09 -11.26
N ASN A 1082 7.09 17.35 -11.32
CA ASN A 1082 6.58 18.26 -10.36
C ASN A 1082 5.07 18.34 -10.33
N PHE A 1083 4.46 17.84 -9.24
CA PHE A 1083 3.04 17.74 -9.18
C PHE A 1083 2.50 18.96 -8.49
N ARG A 1084 3.40 19.92 -8.13
CA ARG A 1084 2.97 21.13 -7.46
C ARG A 1084 3.25 22.34 -8.31
N ASN A 1085 2.55 23.43 -8.03
CA ASN A 1085 2.77 24.67 -8.76
C ASN A 1085 3.94 25.46 -8.22
N GLU A 1086 4.52 24.97 -7.15
CA GLU A 1086 5.69 25.60 -6.58
C GLU A 1086 7.00 24.99 -7.09
N PRO A 1087 8.02 25.87 -7.24
CA PRO A 1087 9.31 25.31 -7.67
C PRO A 1087 10.06 24.54 -6.57
N TYR A 1088 10.85 23.46 -7.02
CA TYR A 1088 11.68 22.71 -6.09
C TYR A 1088 13.13 22.60 -6.59
N THR A 1089 14.10 22.58 -5.61
CA THR A 1089 15.48 22.24 -5.95
C THR A 1089 15.77 20.79 -5.59
N ILE A 1090 16.26 20.04 -6.60
CA ILE A 1090 16.50 18.62 -6.31
C ILE A 1090 17.92 18.23 -6.68
N ASP A 1091 18.45 17.13 -6.05
CA ASP A 1091 19.78 16.63 -6.33
C ASP A 1091 19.70 15.33 -7.18
N LEU A 1092 20.00 15.44 -8.47
CA LEU A 1092 19.85 14.28 -9.38
C LEU A 1092 21.03 13.33 -9.27
N THR A 1093 22.08 13.73 -8.57
CA THR A 1093 23.19 12.78 -8.29
C THR A 1093 22.69 11.59 -7.52
N TYR A 1094 21.42 11.67 -7.03
CA TYR A 1094 20.84 10.50 -6.47
C TYR A 1094 20.93 9.32 -7.42
N PHE A 1095 20.64 9.49 -8.70
CA PHE A 1095 20.74 8.39 -9.68
C PHE A 1095 22.19 8.12 -10.05
N GLU A 1096 22.53 6.83 -10.01
CA GLU A 1096 23.90 6.43 -10.31
C GLU A 1096 24.31 6.91 -11.72
N GLY A 1097 25.55 7.40 -11.91
CA GLY A 1097 26.04 7.71 -13.24
C GLY A 1097 25.70 9.15 -13.57
N VAL A 1098 25.16 9.97 -12.59
CA VAL A 1098 24.86 11.38 -12.88
C VAL A 1098 25.98 12.26 -12.26
N ASN A 1099 26.85 13.05 -12.93
CA ASN A 1099 28.11 13.49 -12.32
C ASN A 1099 28.36 14.96 -12.79
N LYS A 1100 27.51 15.73 -13.65
CA LYS A 1100 27.88 17.19 -13.85
C LYS A 1100 26.80 18.00 -14.54
N SER A 1101 26.25 17.52 -15.67
CA SER A 1101 25.20 18.26 -16.38
C SER A 1101 24.33 17.27 -17.15
N VAL A 1102 23.05 17.59 -17.20
CA VAL A 1102 22.08 16.80 -17.95
C VAL A 1102 21.49 17.56 -19.11
N LYS A 1103 21.21 16.85 -20.25
CA LYS A 1103 20.59 17.49 -21.41
C LYS A 1103 19.06 17.30 -21.36
N VAL A 1104 18.33 18.41 -21.56
CA VAL A 1104 16.86 18.30 -21.60
C VAL A 1104 16.42 17.84 -23.00
N VAL A 1105 15.76 16.66 -23.08
CA VAL A 1105 15.35 16.08 -24.38
C VAL A 1105 13.92 16.50 -24.72
N VAL A 1106 13.07 16.63 -23.69
CA VAL A 1106 11.70 17.08 -23.91
C VAL A 1106 11.13 17.73 -22.65
N SER A 1107 10.36 18.83 -22.87
CA SER A 1107 9.70 19.46 -21.72
C SER A 1107 8.19 19.58 -21.93
N SER A 1108 7.46 19.60 -20.80
CA SER A 1108 6.00 19.84 -20.91
C SER A 1108 5.73 21.27 -21.37
N ILE A 1109 4.51 21.48 -21.83
CA ILE A 1109 4.17 22.80 -22.36
C ILE A 1109 4.05 23.82 -21.23
N GLN A 1110 3.94 23.32 -20.00
CA GLN A 1110 3.89 24.22 -18.84
C GLN A 1110 5.25 24.53 -18.28
N SER A 1111 6.33 23.99 -18.90
CA SER A 1111 7.66 24.22 -18.37
C SER A 1111 8.13 25.62 -18.87
N PRO A 1112 8.83 26.42 -18.05
CA PRO A 1112 9.32 27.75 -18.42
C PRO A 1112 10.21 27.63 -19.70
N LYS A 1113 10.23 28.68 -20.56
CA LYS A 1113 11.01 28.73 -21.84
C LYS A 1113 12.51 28.56 -21.54
N SER A 1114 13.01 29.06 -20.38
CA SER A 1114 14.43 28.90 -19.96
C SER A 1114 14.82 27.45 -19.77
N SER A 1115 13.83 26.59 -19.63
CA SER A 1115 14.01 25.15 -19.41
C SER A 1115 13.94 24.40 -20.80
N ARG A 1116 13.64 25.07 -21.97
CA ARG A 1116 13.49 24.52 -23.30
C ARG A 1116 14.70 24.38 -24.12
#